data_AF-A0A8H6UB04-F1
#
_entry.id   AF-A0A8H6UB04-F1
#
_cell.length_a   1.000
_cell.length_b   1.000
_cell.length_c   1.000
_cell.angle_alpha   90.00
_cell.angle_beta   90.00
_cell.angle_gamma   90.00
#
_symmetry.space_group_name_H-M   'P 1'
#
loop_
_entity.id
_entity.type
_entity.pdbx_description
1 polymer ?
#
loop_
_entity_poly.entity_id
_entity_poly.type
_entity_poly.pdbx_seq_one_letter_code
_entity_poly.pdbx_strand_id
1 'polypeptide(L)'
;MSTIHINGNPLEPTALQSESDASESNYILVETGDRALEKDEKKELENMGVHIHEFVGDESRNIYLCGYEPEDLERLRALAFVKYASEYAQDLVIQPEAQSHYHSRRKAKKAVDVLLHHDVELSDSLIQQIADAAGVEASAIAPHQGKVRLEVTQGALSKLAAIDAVRAIKEIYPARLFNNIARGIMNANNVTVNDTVCKGEGQVVAVADTGFDNGSSTDVHHAFEGRFIKLYPLGRADADDPDGHGTHVCGSVLGSGHSNIEGNVEGVAPGADLIVQSLLDDDGSLRGIPADLNSLFRTPYKDGARVHTNSWGSGPGPGSSETQLPYTQDSEEIDAFVWNHQDMAILFAAGNSGVDSNRDGGVDWRSIGAEAAAKNCITVGASENRRPNIKYRGQSSRFSYTYGDFWPNDFPVGAIADDHMANDPNNLAAFSSRGPTVEGRLKPDIVAPGTAILSSRSRKLPNSRIPAEYGLSGDTRFTYLAGTSMACPLVAGSCAVLREWLAENGYHDKKDGVVQPTGALLKALLVNGAVSIDGEHLPPTKGSPNDHSGFGRVDLAGSIIRPEEHDLANFGVGVMGDGDTSPMHLADIRPPLVHLPDGEIPSYTLKVTLVYSDAPGAKLQNSINLVATMGELERHGNQGPKNYQKSSRDGFDSINNVEQIVWENVTGTVTISIRRSRLTTSQQPFAYVWRLIRGTSRQ
;
A
#
# COMPACT_ATOMS: atom_id res chain seq x y z
N MET A 1 -5.75 -25.91 -15.21
CA MET A 1 -6.42 -24.72 -14.66
C MET A 1 -5.63 -24.27 -13.44
N SER A 2 -5.69 -22.99 -13.08
CA SER A 2 -5.27 -22.51 -11.76
C SER A 2 -6.14 -23.14 -10.67
N THR A 3 -5.55 -23.51 -9.54
CA THR A 3 -6.31 -23.78 -8.32
C THR A 3 -6.69 -22.44 -7.73
N ILE A 4 -7.98 -22.09 -7.77
CA ILE A 4 -8.49 -20.92 -7.07
C ILE A 4 -8.32 -21.15 -5.57
N HIS A 5 -7.87 -20.14 -4.85
CA HIS A 5 -7.83 -20.14 -3.39
C HIS A 5 -8.73 -19.03 -2.85
N ILE A 6 -9.44 -19.32 -1.76
CA ILE A 6 -10.33 -18.41 -1.02
C ILE A 6 -9.90 -18.47 0.45
N ASN A 7 -9.63 -17.32 1.07
CA ASN A 7 -9.00 -17.22 2.41
C ASN A 7 -7.67 -18.00 2.59
N GLY A 8 -7.03 -18.44 1.50
CA GLY A 8 -5.84 -19.31 1.52
C GLY A 8 -6.15 -20.81 1.37
N ASN A 9 -7.42 -21.22 1.45
CA ASN A 9 -7.86 -22.60 1.22
C ASN A 9 -8.10 -22.85 -0.28
N PRO A 10 -7.68 -23.99 -0.85
CA PRO A 10 -7.92 -24.33 -2.25
C PRO A 10 -9.39 -24.73 -2.49
N LEU A 11 -9.99 -24.18 -3.55
CA LEU A 11 -11.35 -24.52 -3.99
C LEU A 11 -11.32 -25.81 -4.84
N GLU A 12 -11.61 -26.95 -4.21
CA GLU A 12 -11.52 -28.28 -4.84
C GLU A 12 -12.54 -28.47 -5.98
N PRO A 13 -12.15 -29.09 -7.13
CA PRO A 13 -13.05 -29.25 -8.28
C PRO A 13 -14.30 -30.09 -8.03
N THR A 14 -14.34 -30.91 -6.98
CA THR A 14 -15.50 -31.75 -6.62
C THR A 14 -16.52 -31.03 -5.75
N ALA A 15 -16.15 -29.92 -5.09
CA ALA A 15 -17.12 -28.99 -4.49
C ALA A 15 -17.93 -28.22 -5.55
N LEU A 16 -17.54 -28.34 -6.83
CA LEU A 16 -18.19 -27.71 -7.98
C LEU A 16 -19.15 -28.65 -8.74
N GLN A 17 -19.58 -29.74 -8.10
CA GLN A 17 -20.43 -30.76 -8.69
C GLN A 17 -21.50 -31.30 -7.72
N SER A 18 -21.79 -30.61 -6.61
CA SER A 18 -22.86 -31.05 -5.70
C SER A 18 -24.24 -30.72 -6.26
N GLU A 19 -25.17 -31.67 -6.17
CA GLU A 19 -26.60 -31.42 -6.36
C GLU A 19 -27.23 -30.67 -5.16
N SER A 20 -26.43 -30.31 -4.14
CA SER A 20 -26.92 -29.60 -2.96
C SER A 20 -27.56 -28.26 -3.30
N ASP A 21 -28.54 -27.90 -2.49
CA ASP A 21 -29.09 -26.57 -2.29
C ASP A 21 -28.13 -25.72 -1.43
N ALA A 22 -28.59 -24.55 -1.01
CA ALA A 22 -27.94 -23.67 -0.02
C ALA A 22 -28.62 -23.81 1.37
N SER A 23 -29.04 -25.01 1.76
CA SER A 23 -29.83 -25.23 2.98
C SER A 23 -29.08 -25.01 4.31
N GLU A 24 -27.74 -25.01 4.29
CA GLU A 24 -26.89 -24.82 5.48
C GLU A 24 -26.20 -23.43 5.53
N SER A 25 -26.35 -22.58 4.51
CA SER A 25 -25.76 -21.22 4.48
C SER A 25 -26.50 -20.23 3.56
N ASN A 26 -26.68 -18.99 4.01
CA ASN A 26 -27.22 -17.89 3.18
C ASN A 26 -26.18 -17.30 2.20
N TYR A 27 -25.00 -17.91 2.08
CA TYR A 27 -23.90 -17.45 1.23
C TYR A 27 -23.51 -18.48 0.19
N ILE A 28 -23.29 -18.02 -1.04
CA ILE A 28 -23.08 -18.87 -2.21
C ILE A 28 -21.88 -18.42 -3.05
N LEU A 29 -21.22 -19.40 -3.70
CA LEU A 29 -20.25 -19.18 -4.76
C LEU A 29 -20.95 -19.34 -6.12
N VAL A 30 -20.89 -18.30 -6.96
CA VAL A 30 -21.41 -18.31 -8.34
C VAL A 30 -20.23 -18.20 -9.32
N GLU A 31 -20.06 -19.19 -10.19
CA GLU A 31 -19.09 -19.13 -11.30
C GLU A 31 -19.79 -18.87 -12.63
N THR A 32 -19.30 -17.90 -13.39
CA THR A 32 -19.93 -17.46 -14.65
C THR A 32 -19.17 -17.89 -15.90
N GLY A 33 -19.65 -17.46 -17.07
CA GLY A 33 -19.08 -17.74 -18.38
C GLY A 33 -17.61 -17.35 -18.58
N ASP A 34 -17.18 -17.32 -19.84
CA ASP A 34 -15.78 -17.01 -20.21
C ASP A 34 -15.45 -15.51 -20.14
N ARG A 35 -16.22 -14.75 -19.36
CA ARG A 35 -16.07 -13.33 -19.04
C ARG A 35 -16.75 -13.02 -17.70
N ALA A 36 -16.41 -11.86 -17.15
CA ALA A 36 -17.10 -11.27 -16.01
C ALA A 36 -18.58 -10.98 -16.31
N LEU A 37 -19.37 -10.83 -15.24
CA LEU A 37 -20.77 -10.42 -15.27
C LEU A 37 -20.94 -9.02 -15.88
N GLU A 38 -21.85 -8.90 -16.84
CA GLU A 38 -22.30 -7.64 -17.39
C GLU A 38 -23.46 -7.05 -16.59
N LYS A 39 -23.68 -5.73 -16.73
CA LYS A 39 -24.62 -4.95 -15.90
C LYS A 39 -26.03 -5.53 -15.83
N ASP A 40 -26.57 -6.02 -16.95
CA ASP A 40 -27.92 -6.59 -16.99
C ASP A 40 -27.99 -7.99 -16.36
N GLU A 41 -26.89 -8.76 -16.38
CA GLU A 41 -26.80 -10.09 -15.75
C GLU A 41 -26.69 -9.96 -14.22
N LYS A 42 -25.92 -8.97 -13.73
CA LYS A 42 -25.90 -8.60 -12.31
C LYS A 42 -27.31 -8.20 -11.83
N LYS A 43 -28.05 -7.48 -12.67
CA LYS A 43 -29.42 -7.08 -12.38
C LYS A 43 -30.38 -8.27 -12.42
N GLU A 44 -30.18 -9.24 -13.30
CA GLU A 44 -30.96 -10.48 -13.31
C GLU A 44 -30.74 -11.29 -12.01
N LEU A 45 -29.48 -11.39 -11.55
CA LEU A 45 -29.11 -11.94 -10.23
C LEU A 45 -29.76 -11.15 -9.06
N GLU A 46 -29.68 -9.82 -9.07
CA GLU A 46 -30.29 -8.94 -8.06
C GLU A 46 -31.81 -9.12 -7.98
N ASN A 47 -32.51 -9.22 -9.12
CA ASN A 47 -33.95 -9.50 -9.18
C ASN A 47 -34.33 -10.90 -8.65
N MET A 48 -33.36 -11.80 -8.50
CA MET A 48 -33.53 -13.13 -7.90
C MET A 48 -33.14 -13.18 -6.42
N GLY A 49 -32.66 -12.08 -5.84
CA GLY A 49 -32.18 -12.02 -4.45
C GLY A 49 -30.72 -12.42 -4.26
N VAL A 50 -29.92 -12.46 -5.33
CA VAL A 50 -28.46 -12.67 -5.24
C VAL A 50 -27.76 -11.32 -5.14
N HIS A 51 -27.02 -11.11 -4.04
CA HIS A 51 -26.24 -9.89 -3.79
C HIS A 51 -24.74 -10.21 -3.87
N ILE A 52 -24.04 -9.61 -4.84
CA ILE A 52 -22.61 -9.86 -5.08
C ILE A 52 -21.78 -9.16 -4.01
N HIS A 53 -21.03 -9.92 -3.21
CA HIS A 53 -20.27 -9.40 -2.06
C HIS A 53 -18.76 -9.29 -2.33
N GLU A 54 -18.15 -10.27 -3.00
CA GLU A 54 -16.71 -10.24 -3.33
C GLU A 54 -16.41 -11.05 -4.61
N PHE A 55 -15.53 -10.56 -5.49
CA PHE A 55 -14.91 -11.37 -6.53
C PHE A 55 -13.77 -12.21 -5.94
N VAL A 56 -13.93 -13.53 -5.99
CA VAL A 56 -13.02 -14.51 -5.38
C VAL A 56 -12.34 -15.42 -6.41
N GLY A 57 -12.63 -15.24 -7.71
CA GLY A 57 -12.11 -16.02 -8.83
C GLY A 57 -10.75 -15.57 -9.39
N ASP A 58 -10.54 -15.82 -10.69
CA ASP A 58 -9.52 -15.19 -11.55
C ASP A 58 -10.09 -15.01 -12.98
N GLU A 59 -9.34 -14.42 -13.92
CA GLU A 59 -9.85 -14.19 -15.29
C GLU A 59 -10.21 -15.48 -16.06
N SER A 60 -9.69 -16.64 -15.65
CA SER A 60 -10.04 -17.95 -16.23
C SER A 60 -11.26 -18.59 -15.58
N ARG A 61 -11.59 -18.20 -14.35
CA ARG A 61 -12.70 -18.69 -13.54
C ARG A 61 -13.36 -17.53 -12.80
N ASN A 62 -14.41 -16.98 -13.41
CA ASN A 62 -15.14 -15.81 -12.92
C ASN A 62 -16.06 -16.19 -11.74
N ILE A 63 -15.48 -16.32 -10.54
CA ILE A 63 -16.18 -16.73 -9.31
C ILE A 63 -16.47 -15.52 -8.40
N TYR A 64 -17.69 -15.43 -7.93
CA TYR A 64 -18.20 -14.40 -7.03
C TYR A 64 -18.76 -15.06 -5.75
N LEU A 65 -18.39 -14.52 -4.59
CA LEU A 65 -19.08 -14.78 -3.33
C LEU A 65 -20.29 -13.83 -3.24
N CYS A 66 -21.47 -14.38 -2.98
CA CYS A 66 -22.73 -13.65 -2.92
C CYS A 66 -23.56 -14.05 -1.70
N GLY A 67 -24.41 -13.14 -1.20
CA GLY A 67 -25.55 -13.49 -0.34
C GLY A 67 -26.75 -13.93 -1.17
N TYR A 68 -27.50 -14.92 -0.70
CA TYR A 68 -28.71 -15.48 -1.31
C TYR A 68 -29.52 -16.27 -0.25
N GLU A 69 -30.61 -15.68 0.25
CA GLU A 69 -31.50 -16.31 1.26
C GLU A 69 -32.23 -17.59 0.81
N PRO A 70 -32.63 -17.79 -0.46
CA PRO A 70 -33.34 -18.99 -0.87
C PRO A 70 -32.45 -20.25 -0.92
N GLU A 71 -32.93 -21.35 -0.37
CA GLU A 71 -32.23 -22.64 -0.43
C GLU A 71 -32.05 -23.14 -1.88
N ASP A 72 -33.06 -22.93 -2.75
CA ASP A 72 -33.09 -23.46 -4.13
C ASP A 72 -32.09 -22.79 -5.08
N LEU A 73 -31.11 -23.57 -5.55
CA LEU A 73 -30.10 -23.18 -6.53
C LEU A 73 -30.44 -23.60 -7.99
N GLU A 74 -31.47 -24.41 -8.25
CA GLU A 74 -31.83 -24.83 -9.63
C GLU A 74 -32.11 -23.61 -10.52
N ARG A 75 -32.84 -22.63 -9.98
CA ARG A 75 -33.20 -21.41 -10.71
C ARG A 75 -31.98 -20.57 -11.11
N LEU A 76 -30.93 -20.54 -10.28
CA LEU A 76 -29.66 -19.87 -10.60
C LEU A 76 -28.83 -20.68 -11.61
N ARG A 77 -28.77 -22.01 -11.42
CA ARG A 77 -28.09 -22.96 -12.33
C ARG A 77 -28.74 -23.00 -13.73
N ALA A 78 -29.98 -22.53 -13.88
CA ALA A 78 -30.68 -22.38 -15.15
C ALA A 78 -30.35 -21.08 -15.92
N LEU A 79 -29.64 -20.11 -15.32
CA LEU A 79 -29.26 -18.86 -15.99
C LEU A 79 -28.14 -19.10 -17.01
N ALA A 80 -28.33 -18.66 -18.25
CA ALA A 80 -27.44 -18.99 -19.37
C ALA A 80 -25.98 -18.46 -19.24
N PHE A 81 -25.71 -17.54 -18.31
CA PHE A 81 -24.37 -17.01 -18.01
C PHE A 81 -23.73 -17.63 -16.76
N VAL A 82 -24.48 -18.42 -15.97
CA VAL A 82 -23.97 -19.16 -14.81
C VAL A 82 -23.46 -20.52 -15.28
N LYS A 83 -22.17 -20.81 -15.04
CA LYS A 83 -21.61 -22.15 -15.19
C LYS A 83 -21.91 -23.03 -13.98
N TYR A 84 -21.90 -22.43 -12.78
CA TYR A 84 -22.08 -23.15 -11.52
C TYR A 84 -22.56 -22.24 -10.39
N ALA A 85 -23.28 -22.83 -9.43
CA ALA A 85 -23.61 -22.21 -8.15
C ALA A 85 -23.61 -23.27 -7.02
N SER A 86 -23.03 -22.93 -5.86
CA SER A 86 -23.08 -23.74 -4.62
C SER A 86 -23.15 -22.87 -3.37
N GLU A 87 -23.50 -23.47 -2.23
CA GLU A 87 -23.15 -23.04 -0.89
C GLU A 87 -21.67 -22.58 -0.76
N TYR A 88 -21.40 -21.65 0.17
CA TYR A 88 -20.06 -21.24 0.61
C TYR A 88 -19.59 -22.08 1.80
N ALA A 89 -18.89 -23.17 1.52
CA ALA A 89 -18.57 -24.20 2.52
C ALA A 89 -17.62 -23.73 3.66
N GLN A 90 -17.87 -24.26 4.87
CA GLN A 90 -17.18 -23.90 6.12
C GLN A 90 -15.66 -24.17 6.13
N ASP A 91 -15.16 -25.06 5.27
CA ASP A 91 -13.72 -25.33 5.12
C ASP A 91 -12.97 -24.18 4.45
N LEU A 92 -13.67 -23.29 3.73
CA LEU A 92 -13.12 -22.06 3.16
C LEU A 92 -12.98 -20.93 4.20
N VAL A 93 -13.57 -21.04 5.38
CA VAL A 93 -13.65 -19.95 6.38
C VAL A 93 -12.38 -19.80 7.24
N ILE A 94 -11.75 -20.91 7.66
CA ILE A 94 -10.58 -20.86 8.57
C ILE A 94 -9.29 -20.81 7.77
N GLN A 95 -8.48 -19.75 7.90
CA GLN A 95 -7.17 -19.68 7.21
C GLN A 95 -6.22 -20.81 7.66
N PRO A 96 -5.43 -21.43 6.77
CA PRO A 96 -4.48 -22.50 7.12
C PRO A 96 -3.50 -22.14 8.25
N GLU A 97 -3.07 -20.88 8.29
CA GLU A 97 -2.12 -20.35 9.29
C GLU A 97 -2.74 -20.37 10.70
N ALA A 98 -4.01 -19.98 10.82
CA ALA A 98 -4.76 -20.02 12.06
C ALA A 98 -4.99 -21.46 12.57
N GLN A 99 -4.87 -22.47 11.71
CA GLN A 99 -4.89 -23.88 12.11
C GLN A 99 -3.50 -24.41 12.51
N SER A 100 -2.46 -24.06 11.75
CA SER A 100 -1.15 -24.72 11.79
C SER A 100 -0.32 -24.34 13.02
N HIS A 101 -0.35 -23.08 13.45
CA HIS A 101 0.54 -22.54 14.48
C HIS A 101 0.18 -22.92 15.94
N TYR A 102 -0.71 -23.91 16.16
CA TYR A 102 -0.99 -24.48 17.50
C TYR A 102 -0.02 -25.63 17.83
N HIS A 103 1.18 -25.33 18.33
CA HIS A 103 2.18 -26.35 18.65
C HIS A 103 2.44 -26.56 20.16
N SER A 104 2.67 -27.82 20.54
CA SER A 104 2.99 -28.37 21.87
C SER A 104 1.96 -28.22 23.01
N ARG A 105 1.10 -27.19 23.05
CA ARG A 105 0.15 -26.97 24.18
C ARG A 105 -1.31 -26.90 23.75
N ARG A 106 -2.03 -28.01 24.00
CA ARG A 106 -3.48 -28.27 23.78
C ARG A 106 -4.47 -27.33 24.53
N LYS A 107 -4.00 -26.20 25.08
CA LYS A 107 -4.77 -25.19 25.81
C LYS A 107 -4.26 -23.75 25.57
N ALA A 108 -3.37 -23.53 24.59
CA ALA A 108 -3.01 -22.16 24.21
C ALA A 108 -4.25 -21.42 23.68
N LYS A 109 -4.39 -20.14 24.07
CA LYS A 109 -5.25 -19.18 23.39
C LYS A 109 -4.43 -18.42 22.34
N LYS A 110 -5.07 -17.95 21.27
CA LYS A 110 -4.53 -17.03 20.27
C LYS A 110 -5.53 -15.90 20.03
N ALA A 111 -5.02 -14.70 19.77
CA ALA A 111 -5.83 -13.60 19.29
C ALA A 111 -6.19 -13.84 17.82
N VAL A 112 -7.49 -13.81 17.50
CA VAL A 112 -8.02 -13.92 16.15
C VAL A 112 -9.03 -12.82 15.88
N ASP A 113 -9.15 -12.42 14.61
CA ASP A 113 -10.33 -11.71 14.12
C ASP A 113 -11.29 -12.72 13.49
N VAL A 114 -12.53 -12.68 13.96
CA VAL A 114 -13.70 -13.35 13.36
C VAL A 114 -14.35 -12.31 12.45
N LEU A 115 -14.31 -12.56 11.13
CA LEU A 115 -14.77 -11.65 10.09
C LEU A 115 -16.14 -12.06 9.60
N LEU A 116 -17.02 -11.08 9.40
CA LEU A 116 -18.39 -11.30 8.95
C LEU A 116 -18.52 -11.09 7.44
N HIS A 117 -19.64 -11.51 6.87
CA HIS A 117 -20.03 -11.11 5.52
C HIS A 117 -20.45 -9.62 5.48
N HIS A 118 -20.32 -8.97 4.31
CA HIS A 118 -20.41 -7.51 4.17
C HIS A 118 -21.78 -6.90 4.51
N ASP A 119 -22.81 -7.73 4.53
CA ASP A 119 -24.22 -7.48 4.81
C ASP A 119 -24.61 -7.70 6.28
N VAL A 120 -23.74 -8.28 7.10
CA VAL A 120 -24.04 -8.66 8.49
C VAL A 120 -23.79 -7.51 9.47
N GLU A 121 -24.84 -7.08 10.17
CA GLU A 121 -24.72 -6.24 11.38
C GLU A 121 -24.62 -7.07 12.67
N LEU A 122 -23.78 -6.63 13.61
CA LEU A 122 -23.61 -7.28 14.91
C LEU A 122 -24.80 -7.03 15.84
N SER A 123 -25.79 -7.92 15.77
CA SER A 123 -26.89 -8.02 16.73
C SER A 123 -26.44 -8.64 18.07
N ASP A 124 -27.12 -8.31 19.18
CA ASP A 124 -26.89 -8.92 20.50
C ASP A 124 -26.95 -10.46 20.45
N SER A 125 -27.84 -11.01 19.62
CA SER A 125 -27.97 -12.45 19.36
C SER A 125 -26.74 -13.06 18.68
N LEU A 126 -26.17 -12.38 17.68
CA LEU A 126 -24.95 -12.83 17.01
C LEU A 126 -23.72 -12.69 17.92
N ILE A 127 -23.67 -11.62 18.72
CA ILE A 127 -22.64 -11.44 19.75
C ILE A 127 -22.68 -12.61 20.76
N GLN A 128 -23.86 -13.01 21.24
CA GLN A 128 -24.00 -14.16 22.14
C GLN A 128 -23.60 -15.48 21.46
N GLN A 129 -24.00 -15.70 20.20
CA GLN A 129 -23.65 -16.91 19.45
C GLN A 129 -22.12 -17.03 19.25
N ILE A 130 -21.45 -15.92 18.93
CA ILE A 130 -19.99 -15.85 18.82
C ILE A 130 -19.33 -16.07 20.20
N ALA A 131 -19.89 -15.51 21.28
CA ALA A 131 -19.39 -15.69 22.64
C ALA A 131 -19.44 -17.16 23.09
N ASP A 132 -20.57 -17.83 22.87
CA ASP A 132 -20.79 -19.24 23.20
C ASP A 132 -19.89 -20.18 22.37
N ALA A 133 -19.66 -19.86 21.09
CA ALA A 133 -18.74 -20.58 20.22
C ALA A 133 -17.27 -20.41 20.64
N ALA A 134 -16.86 -19.18 20.97
CA ALA A 134 -15.50 -18.84 21.42
C ALA A 134 -15.19 -19.34 22.85
N GLY A 135 -16.22 -19.48 23.70
CA GLY A 135 -16.06 -19.78 25.13
C GLY A 135 -15.62 -18.55 25.93
N VAL A 136 -16.26 -17.40 25.69
CA VAL A 136 -16.04 -16.13 26.39
C VAL A 136 -17.37 -15.53 26.86
N GLU A 137 -17.34 -14.57 27.78
CA GLU A 137 -18.53 -13.78 28.14
C GLU A 137 -18.88 -12.81 27.00
N ALA A 138 -20.16 -12.66 26.66
CA ALA A 138 -20.61 -11.72 25.62
C ALA A 138 -20.18 -10.27 25.91
N SER A 139 -20.11 -9.87 27.18
CA SER A 139 -19.61 -8.55 27.60
C SER A 139 -18.11 -8.34 27.44
N ALA A 140 -17.34 -9.37 27.05
CA ALA A 140 -15.93 -9.26 26.66
C ALA A 140 -15.76 -9.02 25.15
N ILE A 141 -16.85 -9.05 24.37
CA ILE A 141 -16.84 -8.77 22.94
C ILE A 141 -17.03 -7.27 22.72
N ALA A 142 -16.03 -6.61 22.14
CA ALA A 142 -16.18 -5.27 21.59
C ALA A 142 -16.78 -5.38 20.17
N PRO A 143 -17.95 -4.79 19.88
CA PRO A 143 -18.52 -4.82 18.54
C PRO A 143 -17.82 -3.81 17.62
N HIS A 144 -17.33 -4.28 16.48
CA HIS A 144 -16.74 -3.47 15.42
C HIS A 144 -17.46 -3.76 14.10
N GLN A 145 -17.54 -2.79 13.17
CA GLN A 145 -18.22 -3.04 11.89
C GLN A 145 -17.52 -4.18 11.14
N GLY A 146 -18.26 -5.24 10.82
CA GLY A 146 -17.77 -6.40 10.08
C GLY A 146 -16.83 -7.36 10.83
N LYS A 147 -16.43 -7.12 12.09
CA LYS A 147 -15.52 -8.03 12.81
C LYS A 147 -15.67 -8.09 14.33
N VAL A 148 -15.17 -9.19 14.90
CA VAL A 148 -15.06 -9.45 16.34
C VAL A 148 -13.67 -10.01 16.67
N ARG A 149 -12.90 -9.30 17.52
CA ARG A 149 -11.51 -9.60 17.89
C ARG A 149 -11.44 -10.33 19.24
N LEU A 150 -10.97 -11.58 19.28
CA LEU A 150 -11.08 -12.48 20.46
C LEU A 150 -9.83 -13.33 20.74
N GLU A 151 -9.61 -13.69 22.01
CA GLU A 151 -8.67 -14.76 22.38
C GLU A 151 -9.36 -16.14 22.45
N VAL A 152 -9.15 -16.99 21.43
CA VAL A 152 -9.83 -18.28 21.28
C VAL A 152 -8.86 -19.47 21.40
N THR A 153 -9.39 -20.68 21.62
CA THR A 153 -8.61 -21.93 21.55
C THR A 153 -8.85 -22.66 20.23
N GLN A 154 -7.95 -23.56 19.83
CA GLN A 154 -8.07 -24.33 18.58
C GLN A 154 -9.44 -25.02 18.42
N GLY A 155 -10.02 -25.54 19.51
CA GLY A 155 -11.33 -26.21 19.52
C GLY A 155 -12.55 -25.28 19.50
N ALA A 156 -12.34 -23.96 19.40
CA ALA A 156 -13.39 -22.97 19.16
C ALA A 156 -13.42 -22.53 17.68
N LEU A 157 -12.32 -22.64 16.92
CA LEU A 157 -12.24 -22.19 15.53
C LEU A 157 -13.31 -22.86 14.65
N SER A 158 -13.47 -24.18 14.74
CA SER A 158 -14.49 -24.93 14.00
C SER A 158 -15.92 -24.73 14.49
N LYS A 159 -16.12 -24.07 15.65
CA LYS A 159 -17.46 -23.64 16.10
C LYS A 159 -17.80 -22.26 15.55
N LEU A 160 -16.81 -21.38 15.52
CA LEU A 160 -16.93 -20.02 14.98
C LEU A 160 -17.12 -20.06 13.46
N ALA A 161 -16.43 -20.96 12.76
CA ALA A 161 -16.60 -21.19 11.32
C ALA A 161 -17.90 -21.92 10.93
N ALA A 162 -18.65 -22.42 11.92
CA ALA A 162 -20.00 -22.99 11.75
C ALA A 162 -21.11 -21.98 12.09
N ILE A 163 -20.77 -20.69 12.22
CA ILE A 163 -21.72 -19.59 12.27
C ILE A 163 -21.79 -19.02 10.85
N ASP A 164 -22.93 -19.19 10.17
CA ASP A 164 -23.17 -18.75 8.78
C ASP A 164 -22.76 -17.30 8.50
N ALA A 165 -22.93 -16.41 9.49
CA ALA A 165 -22.52 -15.01 9.40
C ALA A 165 -20.99 -14.77 9.30
N VAL A 166 -20.14 -15.79 9.46
CA VAL A 166 -18.66 -15.67 9.55
C VAL A 166 -17.98 -16.02 8.22
N ARG A 167 -17.58 -14.98 7.48
CA ARG A 167 -16.84 -15.07 6.21
C ARG A 167 -15.42 -15.63 6.34
N ALA A 168 -14.72 -15.32 7.44
CA ALA A 168 -13.34 -15.78 7.65
C ALA A 168 -12.89 -15.71 9.12
N ILE A 169 -11.86 -16.49 9.47
CA ILE A 169 -11.14 -16.35 10.76
C ILE A 169 -9.64 -16.25 10.51
N LYS A 170 -9.03 -15.15 10.98
CA LYS A 170 -7.60 -14.81 10.75
C LYS A 170 -6.84 -14.66 12.07
N GLU A 171 -5.58 -15.08 12.15
CA GLU A 171 -4.72 -14.86 13.32
C GLU A 171 -4.15 -13.43 13.35
N ILE A 172 -4.01 -12.84 14.54
CA ILE A 172 -3.51 -11.47 14.72
C ILE A 172 -2.03 -11.47 15.11
N TYR A 173 -1.24 -10.63 14.44
CA TYR A 173 0.20 -10.49 14.61
C TYR A 173 0.56 -9.08 15.11
N PRO A 174 1.63 -8.88 15.90
CA PRO A 174 1.99 -7.57 16.45
C PRO A 174 2.93 -6.74 15.54
N ALA A 175 2.63 -5.44 15.41
CA ALA A 175 3.33 -4.50 14.54
C ALA A 175 4.68 -3.95 15.09
N ARG A 176 5.60 -3.50 14.20
CA ARG A 176 7.02 -3.13 14.50
C ARG A 176 7.54 -1.90 13.70
N LEU A 177 8.77 -1.39 13.99
CA LEU A 177 9.26 -0.01 13.69
C LEU A 177 10.64 0.10 12.94
N PHE A 178 10.84 1.07 12.01
CA PHE A 178 11.97 1.15 11.00
C PHE A 178 12.19 2.58 10.34
N ASN A 179 13.22 2.97 9.51
CA ASN A 179 13.67 4.41 9.31
C ASN A 179 14.13 5.06 7.90
N ASN A 180 15.11 6.02 7.75
CA ASN A 180 15.16 7.25 6.80
C ASN A 180 16.40 7.53 5.82
N ILE A 181 16.94 8.61 5.14
CA ILE A 181 17.01 10.12 5.07
C ILE A 181 16.16 10.84 4.03
N ALA A 182 16.02 10.21 2.88
CA ALA A 182 16.10 10.79 1.53
C ALA A 182 16.50 12.24 1.20
N ARG A 183 15.86 13.28 1.78
CA ARG A 183 15.29 14.45 1.08
C ARG A 183 15.93 14.86 -0.26
N GLY A 184 17.22 15.17 -0.30
CA GLY A 184 17.91 15.59 -1.53
C GLY A 184 17.91 14.55 -2.67
N ILE A 185 17.87 13.26 -2.34
CA ILE A 185 17.83 12.14 -3.29
C ILE A 185 16.46 12.01 -3.98
N MET A 186 15.39 12.45 -3.30
CA MET A 186 14.04 12.54 -3.86
C MET A 186 13.80 13.87 -4.60
N ASN A 187 14.87 14.66 -4.86
CA ASN A 187 14.81 16.03 -5.39
C ASN A 187 13.89 16.99 -4.60
N ALA A 188 13.57 16.67 -3.35
CA ALA A 188 12.59 17.38 -2.53
C ALA A 188 13.12 18.68 -1.87
N ASN A 189 14.29 19.18 -2.28
CA ASN A 189 14.94 20.32 -1.65
C ASN A 189 14.40 21.68 -2.13
N ASN A 190 14.07 21.83 -3.42
CA ASN A 190 13.60 23.07 -4.03
C ASN A 190 12.49 22.75 -5.05
N VAL A 191 11.30 22.43 -4.54
CA VAL A 191 10.14 22.09 -5.38
C VAL A 191 9.43 23.38 -5.77
N THR A 192 9.97 24.10 -6.75
CA THR A 192 9.48 25.42 -7.17
C THR A 192 8.53 25.31 -8.36
N VAL A 193 7.37 25.99 -8.27
CA VAL A 193 6.39 26.18 -9.35
C VAL A 193 5.91 27.63 -9.31
N ASN A 194 5.86 28.32 -10.46
CA ASN A 194 5.47 29.74 -10.55
C ASN A 194 6.20 30.64 -9.51
N ASP A 195 7.53 30.51 -9.46
CA ASP A 195 8.45 31.16 -8.50
C ASP A 195 8.17 30.90 -7.00
N THR A 196 7.17 30.07 -6.68
CA THR A 196 6.76 29.69 -5.32
C THR A 196 7.33 28.33 -4.96
N VAL A 197 7.92 28.18 -3.77
CA VAL A 197 8.48 26.90 -3.31
C VAL A 197 7.41 26.16 -2.51
N CYS A 198 6.86 25.10 -3.08
CA CYS A 198 5.92 24.19 -2.44
C CYS A 198 6.60 23.48 -1.24
N LYS A 199 6.01 23.58 -0.05
CA LYS A 199 6.50 23.04 1.24
C LYS A 199 5.44 22.25 2.03
N GLY A 200 4.29 21.98 1.45
CA GLY A 200 3.11 21.44 2.12
C GLY A 200 2.29 22.48 2.89
N GLU A 201 2.40 23.77 2.58
CA GLU A 201 1.63 24.83 3.23
C GLU A 201 0.12 24.56 3.14
N GLY A 202 -0.60 24.79 4.24
CA GLY A 202 -2.04 24.52 4.35
C GLY A 202 -2.43 23.03 4.26
N GLN A 203 -1.48 22.10 4.31
CA GLN A 203 -1.73 20.66 4.32
C GLN A 203 -1.58 20.09 5.73
N VAL A 204 -2.55 19.28 6.16
CA VAL A 204 -2.51 18.56 7.44
C VAL A 204 -2.12 17.10 7.20
N VAL A 205 -1.03 16.67 7.85
CA VAL A 205 -0.56 15.28 7.85
C VAL A 205 -0.78 14.65 9.22
N ALA A 206 -1.40 13.47 9.23
CA ALA A 206 -1.53 12.63 10.40
C ALA A 206 -0.40 11.59 10.46
N VAL A 207 0.17 11.41 11.64
CA VAL A 207 1.17 10.37 11.94
C VAL A 207 0.61 9.50 13.06
N ALA A 208 0.45 8.20 12.82
CA ALA A 208 0.08 7.23 13.86
C ALA A 208 1.31 6.37 14.17
N ASP A 209 1.91 6.56 15.35
CA ASP A 209 3.20 5.98 15.73
C ASP A 209 3.37 5.93 17.27
N THR A 210 4.56 5.67 17.82
CA THR A 210 4.80 5.48 19.27
C THR A 210 4.24 6.64 20.11
N GLY A 211 4.66 7.87 19.81
CA GLY A 211 4.23 9.08 20.51
C GLY A 211 4.89 10.32 19.94
N PHE A 212 4.79 11.44 20.67
CA PHE A 212 5.36 12.71 20.25
C PHE A 212 6.13 13.42 21.38
N ASP A 213 7.45 13.33 21.32
CA ASP A 213 8.41 14.07 22.13
C ASP A 213 8.06 14.09 23.63
N ASN A 214 7.71 15.26 24.20
CA ASN A 214 7.38 15.43 25.60
C ASN A 214 5.94 15.06 25.98
N GLY A 215 5.08 14.74 25.01
CA GLY A 215 3.65 14.45 25.23
C GLY A 215 2.76 15.69 25.32
N SER A 216 3.28 16.86 24.92
CA SER A 216 2.64 18.16 25.14
C SER A 216 2.27 18.87 23.85
N SER A 217 1.03 19.36 23.78
CA SER A 217 0.56 20.29 22.75
C SER A 217 0.93 21.76 23.01
N THR A 218 1.66 22.06 24.08
CA THR A 218 2.11 23.43 24.43
C THR A 218 3.62 23.54 24.61
N ASP A 219 4.28 22.48 25.11
CA ASP A 219 5.73 22.28 25.03
C ASP A 219 6.05 21.35 23.85
N VAL A 220 5.73 21.82 22.65
CA VAL A 220 5.96 21.12 21.37
C VAL A 220 7.46 21.09 21.06
N HIS A 221 7.94 20.00 20.48
CA HIS A 221 9.34 19.92 20.03
C HIS A 221 9.67 21.02 19.00
N HIS A 222 10.78 21.73 19.20
CA HIS A 222 11.13 22.95 18.46
C HIS A 222 10.99 22.87 16.92
N ALA A 223 11.23 21.70 16.33
CA ALA A 223 11.11 21.48 14.89
C ALA A 223 9.66 21.53 14.34
N PHE A 224 8.66 21.76 15.19
CA PHE A 224 7.23 21.79 14.87
C PHE A 224 6.50 23.01 15.48
N GLU A 225 7.25 23.99 16.02
CA GLU A 225 6.67 25.22 16.57
C GLU A 225 5.78 25.92 15.53
N GLY A 226 4.56 26.29 15.95
CA GLY A 226 3.56 26.95 15.11
C GLY A 226 2.78 26.04 14.15
N ARG A 227 3.17 24.76 13.97
CA ARG A 227 2.57 23.81 13.00
C ARG A 227 2.09 22.50 13.64
N PHE A 228 1.68 22.57 14.90
CA PHE A 228 1.15 21.44 15.66
C PHE A 228 -0.33 21.64 15.98
N ILE A 229 -1.19 20.81 15.40
CA ILE A 229 -2.65 20.93 15.59
C ILE A 229 -3.11 20.10 16.79
N LYS A 230 -2.71 18.83 16.90
CA LYS A 230 -3.33 17.91 17.87
C LYS A 230 -2.49 16.68 18.23
N LEU A 231 -2.62 16.25 19.48
CA LEU A 231 -2.08 15.01 20.00
C LEU A 231 -3.23 14.11 20.47
N TYR A 232 -3.17 12.82 20.12
CA TYR A 232 -4.15 11.80 20.50
C TYR A 232 -3.47 10.69 21.31
N PRO A 233 -3.66 10.62 22.64
CA PRO A 233 -3.24 9.48 23.45
C PRO A 233 -4.16 8.27 23.18
N LEU A 234 -3.69 7.28 22.42
CA LEU A 234 -4.45 6.05 22.12
C LEU A 234 -3.89 4.83 22.88
N GLY A 235 -2.57 4.69 23.00
CA GLY A 235 -1.93 3.55 23.70
C GLY A 235 -1.91 3.67 25.23
N ARG A 236 -1.73 4.88 25.75
CA ARG A 236 -1.72 5.21 27.19
C ARG A 236 -2.02 6.70 27.39
N ALA A 237 -2.24 7.12 28.64
CA ALA A 237 -2.70 8.47 28.96
C ALA A 237 -1.67 9.60 28.72
N ASP A 238 -0.37 9.31 28.75
CA ASP A 238 0.69 10.22 28.32
C ASP A 238 1.13 9.86 26.90
N ALA A 239 1.05 10.82 25.97
CA ALA A 239 1.36 10.64 24.56
C ALA A 239 2.81 11.02 24.20
N ASP A 240 3.70 11.06 25.20
CA ASP A 240 5.12 11.28 25.03
C ASP A 240 5.84 10.14 24.29
N ASP A 241 7.12 10.32 23.96
CA ASP A 241 7.85 9.37 23.12
C ASP A 241 9.15 8.87 23.78
N PRO A 242 9.08 7.94 24.75
CA PRO A 242 10.25 7.34 25.39
C PRO A 242 11.02 6.36 24.48
N ASP A 243 10.47 6.05 23.30
CA ASP A 243 11.12 5.24 22.26
C ASP A 243 11.87 6.09 21.22
N GLY A 244 11.28 7.23 20.85
CA GLY A 244 11.88 8.23 19.96
C GLY A 244 11.57 8.06 18.49
N HIS A 245 10.97 6.93 18.08
CA HIS A 245 10.59 6.64 16.70
C HIS A 245 9.50 7.60 16.18
N GLY A 246 8.39 7.78 16.88
CA GLY A 246 7.26 8.61 16.41
C GLY A 246 7.61 10.09 16.22
N THR A 247 8.39 10.68 17.12
CA THR A 247 8.94 12.05 16.97
C THR A 247 9.78 12.20 15.71
N HIS A 248 10.48 11.13 15.36
CA HIS A 248 11.46 11.04 14.28
C HIS A 248 10.78 10.71 12.93
N VAL A 249 9.66 9.98 12.95
CA VAL A 249 8.70 9.85 11.84
C VAL A 249 8.15 11.23 11.52
N CYS A 250 7.57 11.92 12.51
CA CYS A 250 7.03 13.28 12.35
C CYS A 250 8.09 14.24 11.77
N GLY A 251 9.33 14.16 12.27
CA GLY A 251 10.43 14.99 11.79
C GLY A 251 10.80 14.73 10.33
N SER A 252 10.62 13.49 9.86
CA SER A 252 10.87 13.08 8.47
C SER A 252 9.77 13.58 7.52
N VAL A 253 8.51 13.67 8.00
CA VAL A 253 7.40 14.29 7.26
C VAL A 253 7.64 15.79 7.09
N LEU A 254 7.70 16.53 8.20
CA LEU A 254 7.48 17.99 8.23
C LEU A 254 8.28 18.73 9.31
N GLY A 255 9.28 18.10 9.94
CA GLY A 255 10.16 18.79 10.89
C GLY A 255 10.95 19.91 10.20
N SER A 256 11.28 20.97 10.92
CA SER A 256 12.15 22.05 10.43
C SER A 256 13.03 22.59 11.56
N GLY A 257 14.32 22.27 11.54
CA GLY A 257 15.29 22.72 12.55
C GLY A 257 16.71 22.88 11.99
N HIS A 258 17.67 23.18 12.87
CA HIS A 258 19.06 23.45 12.47
C HIS A 258 20.06 22.74 13.38
N SER A 259 20.81 21.78 12.84
CA SER A 259 21.93 21.10 13.49
C SER A 259 23.22 21.90 13.32
N ASN A 260 23.98 22.06 14.42
CA ASN A 260 25.24 22.81 14.40
C ASN A 260 26.37 22.09 13.64
N ILE A 261 26.16 20.83 13.25
CA ILE A 261 27.14 19.97 12.56
C ILE A 261 26.72 19.72 11.09
N GLU A 262 25.41 19.70 10.84
CA GLU A 262 24.81 19.16 9.61
C GLU A 262 23.97 20.19 8.85
N GLY A 263 23.82 21.41 9.39
CA GLY A 263 23.04 22.49 8.78
C GLY A 263 21.54 22.35 9.03
N ASN A 264 20.73 22.83 8.08
CA ASN A 264 19.27 22.70 8.19
C ASN A 264 18.85 21.23 8.08
N VAL A 265 18.01 20.82 9.03
CA VAL A 265 17.40 19.50 9.11
C VAL A 265 15.90 19.69 8.94
N GLU A 266 15.43 19.38 7.74
CA GLU A 266 14.05 19.59 7.30
C GLU A 266 13.48 18.26 6.76
N GLY A 267 12.23 17.95 7.11
CA GLY A 267 11.42 16.95 6.44
C GLY A 267 11.08 17.37 5.01
N VAL A 268 10.31 16.55 4.30
CA VAL A 268 9.94 16.85 2.91
C VAL A 268 8.93 18.00 2.81
N ALA A 269 8.02 18.13 3.78
CA ALA A 269 6.97 19.15 3.82
C ALA A 269 7.08 20.09 5.05
N PRO A 270 8.14 20.91 5.18
CA PRO A 270 8.38 21.72 6.38
C PRO A 270 7.37 22.86 6.62
N GLY A 271 6.45 23.11 5.68
CA GLY A 271 5.32 24.03 5.82
C GLY A 271 4.01 23.34 6.25
N ALA A 272 3.96 22.01 6.26
CA ALA A 272 2.77 21.27 6.64
C ALA A 272 2.51 21.27 8.16
N ASP A 273 1.24 21.11 8.50
CA ASP A 273 0.71 20.97 9.85
C ASP A 273 0.63 19.51 10.30
N LEU A 274 0.83 19.29 11.60
CA LEU A 274 0.92 17.96 12.21
C LEU A 274 -0.26 17.61 13.12
N ILE A 275 -0.81 16.41 12.93
CA ILE A 275 -1.58 15.66 13.94
C ILE A 275 -0.82 14.38 14.27
N VAL A 276 -0.71 14.02 15.55
CA VAL A 276 -0.10 12.75 15.98
C VAL A 276 -1.06 11.90 16.80
N GLN A 277 -1.09 10.60 16.52
CA GLN A 277 -1.75 9.56 17.31
C GLN A 277 -0.67 8.69 17.96
N SER A 278 -0.61 8.71 19.28
CA SER A 278 0.34 7.94 20.09
C SER A 278 -0.23 6.56 20.39
N LEU A 279 0.40 5.54 19.82
CA LEU A 279 -0.01 4.13 19.84
C LEU A 279 0.70 3.32 20.92
N LEU A 280 1.78 3.83 21.52
CA LEU A 280 2.60 3.12 22.50
C LEU A 280 1.86 2.99 23.84
N ASP A 281 1.70 1.76 24.31
CA ASP A 281 1.20 1.43 25.64
C ASP A 281 2.31 1.37 26.70
N ASP A 282 1.94 1.12 27.95
CA ASP A 282 2.87 1.09 29.09
C ASP A 282 3.85 -0.12 29.06
N ASP A 283 3.60 -1.15 28.25
CA ASP A 283 4.54 -2.26 28.01
C ASP A 283 5.57 -1.91 26.90
N GLY A 284 5.38 -0.80 26.18
CA GLY A 284 6.15 -0.46 24.99
C GLY A 284 5.68 -1.16 23.70
N SER A 285 4.42 -1.63 23.67
CA SER A 285 3.78 -2.23 22.50
C SER A 285 2.81 -1.25 21.82
N LEU A 286 2.51 -1.46 20.53
CA LEU A 286 1.61 -0.57 19.76
C LEU A 286 0.11 -0.87 19.99
N ARG A 287 -0.31 -1.26 21.20
CA ARG A 287 -1.72 -1.65 21.46
C ARG A 287 -2.72 -0.48 21.48
N GLY A 288 -2.24 0.75 21.31
CA GLY A 288 -3.08 1.91 20.97
C GLY A 288 -3.58 1.93 19.52
N ILE A 289 -3.14 0.99 18.67
CA ILE A 289 -3.81 0.72 17.39
C ILE A 289 -5.22 0.19 17.72
N PRO A 290 -6.30 0.91 17.36
CA PRO A 290 -7.66 0.45 17.63
C PRO A 290 -7.98 -0.79 16.81
N ALA A 291 -8.88 -1.64 17.30
CA ALA A 291 -9.23 -2.87 16.59
C ALA A 291 -9.80 -2.59 15.18
N ASP A 292 -10.68 -1.60 15.01
CA ASP A 292 -11.11 -1.09 13.70
C ASP A 292 -10.23 0.08 13.25
N LEU A 293 -9.50 -0.09 12.13
CA LEU A 293 -8.63 0.96 11.59
C LEU A 293 -9.41 2.13 10.97
N ASN A 294 -10.69 1.98 10.61
CA ASN A 294 -11.51 3.13 10.21
C ASN A 294 -11.59 4.15 11.34
N SER A 295 -11.65 3.72 12.61
CA SER A 295 -11.64 4.62 13.76
C SER A 295 -10.32 5.40 13.91
N LEU A 296 -9.19 4.79 13.55
CA LEU A 296 -7.87 5.43 13.50
C LEU A 296 -7.85 6.56 12.46
N PHE A 297 -8.29 6.28 11.23
CA PHE A 297 -8.21 7.24 10.12
C PHE A 297 -9.33 8.32 10.16
N ARG A 298 -10.55 7.97 10.59
CA ARG A 298 -11.73 8.86 10.62
C ARG A 298 -11.53 10.07 11.53
N THR A 299 -10.77 9.90 12.60
CA THR A 299 -10.55 10.91 13.64
C THR A 299 -9.71 12.09 13.14
N PRO A 300 -8.46 11.92 12.67
CA PRO A 300 -7.68 13.01 12.08
C PRO A 300 -8.28 13.51 10.75
N TYR A 301 -8.96 12.67 9.97
CA TYR A 301 -9.66 13.11 8.75
C TYR A 301 -10.74 14.18 9.04
N LYS A 302 -11.46 14.05 10.16
CA LYS A 302 -12.42 15.08 10.63
C LYS A 302 -11.73 16.37 11.09
N ASP A 303 -10.53 16.29 11.63
CA ASP A 303 -9.69 17.45 11.99
C ASP A 303 -8.92 18.05 10.79
N GLY A 304 -9.19 17.59 9.57
CA GLY A 304 -8.64 18.16 8.33
C GLY A 304 -7.47 17.39 7.71
N ALA A 305 -6.98 16.33 8.33
CA ALA A 305 -5.91 15.51 7.74
C ALA A 305 -6.35 14.89 6.41
N ARG A 306 -5.46 14.92 5.41
CA ARG A 306 -5.67 14.29 4.08
C ARG A 306 -4.49 13.44 3.61
N VAL A 307 -3.42 13.42 4.41
CA VAL A 307 -2.33 12.46 4.31
C VAL A 307 -2.22 11.78 5.68
N HIS A 308 -2.11 10.46 5.72
CA HIS A 308 -1.95 9.69 6.95
C HIS A 308 -0.83 8.67 6.76
N THR A 309 0.23 8.76 7.55
CA THR A 309 1.39 7.87 7.45
C THR A 309 1.47 6.94 8.64
N ASN A 310 1.66 5.65 8.35
CA ASN A 310 1.72 4.58 9.32
C ASN A 310 3.09 3.91 9.20
N SER A 311 3.92 4.19 10.18
CA SER A 311 5.31 3.77 10.23
C SER A 311 5.47 2.48 11.04
N TRP A 312 4.51 1.58 10.85
CA TRP A 312 4.40 0.27 11.47
C TRP A 312 3.66 -0.71 10.56
N GLY A 313 3.75 -2.00 10.85
CA GLY A 313 2.98 -3.04 10.18
C GLY A 313 3.21 -4.41 10.79
N SER A 314 2.22 -5.29 10.59
CA SER A 314 2.14 -6.67 11.01
C SER A 314 2.69 -7.59 9.91
N GLY A 315 3.47 -8.60 10.27
CA GLY A 315 4.13 -9.46 9.28
C GLY A 315 5.21 -10.34 9.89
N PRO A 316 5.93 -11.12 9.05
CA PRO A 316 7.16 -11.78 9.48
C PRO A 316 8.11 -10.77 10.13
N GLY A 317 8.67 -11.11 11.29
CA GLY A 317 9.64 -10.22 11.96
C GLY A 317 10.95 -10.05 11.17
N PRO A 318 11.73 -8.98 11.42
CA PRO A 318 13.13 -8.90 10.98
C PRO A 318 13.90 -10.13 11.46
N GLY A 319 14.69 -10.76 10.58
CA GLY A 319 15.43 -11.99 10.86
C GLY A 319 14.56 -13.24 11.10
N SER A 320 13.28 -13.22 10.70
CA SER A 320 12.40 -14.40 10.78
C SER A 320 12.29 -15.14 9.44
N SER A 321 12.17 -16.46 9.50
CA SER A 321 11.79 -17.31 8.37
C SER A 321 10.26 -17.53 8.31
N GLU A 322 9.48 -16.57 8.80
CA GLU A 322 8.02 -16.63 8.80
C GLU A 322 7.49 -16.25 7.40
N THR A 323 6.40 -16.88 6.97
CA THR A 323 5.77 -16.55 5.69
C THR A 323 5.09 -15.19 5.73
N GLN A 324 5.08 -14.51 4.59
CA GLN A 324 4.26 -13.31 4.37
C GLN A 324 2.81 -13.55 4.80
N LEU A 325 2.21 -12.57 5.48
CA LEU A 325 0.79 -12.61 5.78
C LEU A 325 -0.04 -12.32 4.51
N PRO A 326 -1.17 -13.02 4.29
CA PRO A 326 -2.12 -12.67 3.24
C PRO A 326 -2.84 -11.35 3.56
N TYR A 327 -3.67 -10.88 2.64
CA TYR A 327 -4.57 -9.75 2.84
C TYR A 327 -5.44 -9.96 4.10
N THR A 328 -5.19 -9.15 5.12
CA THR A 328 -5.88 -9.21 6.42
C THR A 328 -7.13 -8.35 6.41
N GLN A 329 -7.89 -8.42 7.50
CA GLN A 329 -8.99 -7.49 7.74
C GLN A 329 -8.52 -6.05 7.90
N ASP A 330 -7.35 -5.85 8.53
CA ASP A 330 -6.78 -4.53 8.73
C ASP A 330 -6.34 -3.93 7.35
N SER A 331 -5.92 -4.80 6.40
CA SER A 331 -5.76 -4.46 4.97
C SER A 331 -7.08 -4.06 4.30
N GLU A 332 -8.18 -4.76 4.61
CA GLU A 332 -9.52 -4.51 4.06
C GLU A 332 -10.12 -3.19 4.57
N GLU A 333 -9.87 -2.84 5.83
CA GLU A 333 -10.30 -1.58 6.45
C GLU A 333 -9.56 -0.37 5.89
N ILE A 334 -8.28 -0.52 5.55
CA ILE A 334 -7.51 0.52 4.82
C ILE A 334 -8.12 0.73 3.43
N ASP A 335 -8.43 -0.35 2.71
CA ASP A 335 -9.02 -0.26 1.38
C ASP A 335 -10.43 0.34 1.42
N ALA A 336 -11.27 -0.11 2.36
CA ALA A 336 -12.61 0.43 2.61
C ALA A 336 -12.58 1.90 3.03
N PHE A 337 -11.63 2.33 3.87
CA PHE A 337 -11.52 3.73 4.26
C PHE A 337 -11.20 4.62 3.06
N VAL A 338 -10.19 4.27 2.25
CA VAL A 338 -9.82 5.06 1.06
C VAL A 338 -10.90 5.00 -0.03
N TRP A 339 -11.57 3.85 -0.21
CA TRP A 339 -12.70 3.71 -1.12
C TRP A 339 -13.81 4.73 -0.81
N ASN A 340 -14.16 4.88 0.48
CA ASN A 340 -15.19 5.80 0.95
C ASN A 340 -14.71 7.25 1.14
N HIS A 341 -13.39 7.50 1.17
CA HIS A 341 -12.78 8.82 1.34
C HIS A 341 -11.67 9.02 0.31
N GLN A 342 -12.05 9.13 -0.97
CA GLN A 342 -11.14 9.20 -2.11
C GLN A 342 -10.09 10.32 -2.02
N ASP A 343 -10.34 11.39 -1.25
CA ASP A 343 -9.43 12.52 -1.01
C ASP A 343 -8.38 12.28 0.10
N MET A 344 -8.35 11.08 0.69
CA MET A 344 -7.36 10.65 1.68
C MET A 344 -6.23 9.83 1.03
N ALA A 345 -4.98 10.21 1.29
CA ALA A 345 -3.81 9.37 1.02
C ALA A 345 -3.36 8.66 2.31
N ILE A 346 -3.51 7.33 2.37
CA ILE A 346 -2.97 6.50 3.45
C ILE A 346 -1.66 5.86 2.97
N LEU A 347 -0.61 5.97 3.78
CA LEU A 347 0.71 5.38 3.51
C LEU A 347 1.06 4.35 4.59
N PHE A 348 1.76 3.30 4.17
CA PHE A 348 2.32 2.26 5.05
C PHE A 348 3.76 1.94 4.66
N ALA A 349 4.59 1.63 5.65
CA ALA A 349 5.93 1.12 5.44
C ALA A 349 5.88 -0.34 4.97
N ALA A 350 6.72 -0.72 4.00
CA ALA A 350 6.69 -2.07 3.42
C ALA A 350 7.03 -3.20 4.41
N GLY A 351 7.83 -2.89 5.45
CA GLY A 351 8.41 -3.86 6.38
C GLY A 351 9.94 -3.91 6.31
N ASN A 352 10.57 -4.51 7.32
CA ASN A 352 12.01 -4.72 7.43
C ASN A 352 12.36 -6.23 7.43
N SER A 353 11.66 -6.99 6.60
CA SER A 353 11.65 -8.45 6.65
C SER A 353 12.27 -9.07 5.38
N GLY A 354 13.02 -8.27 4.61
CA GLY A 354 13.95 -8.78 3.61
C GLY A 354 15.15 -9.45 4.29
N VAL A 355 15.46 -10.67 3.85
CA VAL A 355 16.55 -11.52 4.34
C VAL A 355 17.11 -12.35 3.16
N ASP A 356 18.33 -12.86 3.29
CA ASP A 356 18.92 -13.92 2.45
C ASP A 356 18.90 -15.25 3.24
N SER A 357 17.71 -15.85 3.37
CA SER A 357 17.56 -17.15 4.06
C SER A 357 18.11 -18.29 3.22
N ASN A 358 18.04 -18.17 1.89
CA ASN A 358 18.42 -19.21 0.94
C ASN A 358 19.96 -19.29 0.70
N ARG A 359 20.67 -18.18 0.93
CA ARG A 359 22.12 -17.99 0.79
C ARG A 359 22.64 -17.95 -0.64
N ASP A 360 21.90 -17.31 -1.53
CA ASP A 360 22.34 -16.98 -2.90
C ASP A 360 22.97 -15.58 -3.03
N GLY A 361 22.89 -14.75 -1.98
CA GLY A 361 23.40 -13.39 -1.96
C GLY A 361 22.42 -12.33 -2.50
N GLY A 362 21.17 -12.72 -2.77
CA GLY A 362 20.02 -11.85 -3.03
C GLY A 362 19.08 -11.73 -1.82
N VAL A 363 18.09 -10.84 -1.90
CA VAL A 363 17.02 -10.75 -0.87
C VAL A 363 15.82 -11.56 -1.31
N ASP A 364 15.35 -12.45 -0.44
CA ASP A 364 14.18 -13.29 -0.66
C ASP A 364 12.91 -12.46 -0.92
N TRP A 365 12.03 -13.03 -1.75
CA TRP A 365 10.75 -12.48 -2.16
C TRP A 365 9.68 -12.67 -1.06
N ARG A 366 8.55 -11.97 -1.18
CA ARG A 366 7.36 -12.14 -0.31
C ARG A 366 7.64 -11.91 1.17
N SER A 367 7.85 -10.64 1.53
CA SER A 367 8.07 -10.18 2.91
C SER A 367 7.34 -8.86 3.26
N ILE A 368 6.48 -8.34 2.38
CA ILE A 368 5.63 -7.15 2.64
C ILE A 368 4.66 -7.44 3.82
N GLY A 369 4.50 -6.47 4.74
CA GLY A 369 3.53 -6.55 5.83
C GLY A 369 2.06 -6.54 5.37
N ALA A 370 1.15 -6.93 6.26
CA ALA A 370 -0.28 -7.11 5.98
C ALA A 370 -1.00 -5.82 5.58
N GLU A 371 -0.85 -4.75 6.36
CA GLU A 371 -1.43 -3.43 6.12
C GLU A 371 -0.80 -2.79 4.88
N ALA A 372 0.51 -3.00 4.72
CA ALA A 372 1.28 -2.67 3.53
C ALA A 372 0.89 -3.48 2.27
N ALA A 373 0.10 -4.54 2.43
CA ALA A 373 -0.53 -5.30 1.35
C ALA A 373 -1.97 -4.83 1.05
N ALA A 374 -2.46 -3.72 1.59
CA ALA A 374 -3.69 -3.07 1.11
C ALA A 374 -3.52 -2.52 -0.32
N LYS A 375 -4.58 -2.53 -1.14
CA LYS A 375 -4.54 -2.07 -2.55
C LYS A 375 -4.42 -0.55 -2.65
N ASN A 376 -5.17 0.16 -1.81
CA ASN A 376 -5.45 1.58 -1.92
C ASN A 376 -4.44 2.45 -1.16
N CYS A 377 -3.65 1.88 -0.26
CA CYS A 377 -2.54 2.58 0.36
C CYS A 377 -1.37 2.79 -0.61
N ILE A 378 -0.49 3.73 -0.26
CA ILE A 378 0.83 3.90 -0.85
C ILE A 378 1.84 3.16 0.04
N THR A 379 2.31 2.01 -0.42
CA THR A 379 3.28 1.18 0.29
C THR A 379 4.70 1.58 -0.09
N VAL A 380 5.52 1.89 0.90
CA VAL A 380 6.84 2.48 0.70
C VAL A 380 7.95 1.55 1.20
N GLY A 381 8.79 1.07 0.30
CA GLY A 381 10.02 0.36 0.62
C GLY A 381 11.22 1.31 0.78
N ALA A 382 12.38 0.76 1.13
CA ALA A 382 13.60 1.52 1.39
C ALA A 382 14.63 1.35 0.27
N SER A 383 15.04 2.46 -0.34
CA SER A 383 16.32 2.49 -1.04
C SER A 383 17.47 2.76 -0.05
N GLU A 384 18.68 2.55 -0.53
CA GLU A 384 19.92 3.03 0.08
C GLU A 384 19.97 4.56 0.22
N ASN A 385 21.01 5.03 0.90
CA ASN A 385 21.30 6.44 1.12
C ASN A 385 22.68 6.86 0.59
N ARG A 386 23.04 8.15 0.72
CA ARG A 386 24.35 8.66 0.28
C ARG A 386 25.11 9.36 1.41
N ARG A 387 25.56 8.59 2.39
CA ARG A 387 26.48 9.04 3.45
C ARG A 387 27.65 8.06 3.69
N PRO A 388 28.52 7.79 2.70
CA PRO A 388 29.68 6.90 2.86
C PRO A 388 30.74 7.36 3.90
N ASN A 389 30.57 8.54 4.51
CA ASN A 389 31.47 9.12 5.51
C ASN A 389 30.83 9.30 6.91
N ILE A 390 29.62 8.78 7.14
CA ILE A 390 28.96 8.81 8.45
C ILE A 390 29.74 7.98 9.48
N LYS A 391 29.64 8.34 10.76
CA LYS A 391 30.45 7.75 11.85
C LYS A 391 29.58 6.94 12.79
N TYR A 392 30.01 5.72 13.09
CA TYR A 392 29.29 4.78 13.95
C TYR A 392 30.00 4.54 15.28
N ARG A 393 29.24 4.07 16.29
CA ARG A 393 29.80 3.76 17.61
C ARG A 393 30.72 2.54 17.56
N GLY A 394 32.02 2.76 17.78
CA GLY A 394 33.02 1.69 17.95
C GLY A 394 34.03 1.55 16.81
N GLN A 395 33.86 2.25 15.69
CA GLN A 395 34.81 2.20 14.58
C GLN A 395 36.19 2.77 14.97
N SER A 396 37.20 1.91 14.92
CA SER A 396 38.48 2.30 14.31
C SER A 396 38.33 2.30 12.79
N SER A 397 39.18 3.02 12.06
CA SER A 397 39.03 3.29 10.62
C SER A 397 39.36 2.10 9.69
N ARG A 398 38.80 0.91 9.98
CA ARG A 398 39.08 -0.37 9.31
C ARG A 398 37.89 -1.33 9.20
N PHE A 399 36.72 -0.99 9.73
CA PHE A 399 35.51 -1.82 9.63
C PHE A 399 34.51 -1.19 8.66
N SER A 400 34.18 -1.94 7.61
CA SER A 400 33.16 -1.60 6.62
C SER A 400 31.77 -1.66 7.28
N TYR A 401 30.91 -0.68 7.04
CA TYR A 401 29.56 -0.68 7.61
C TYR A 401 28.59 -1.39 6.67
N THR A 402 28.67 -2.73 6.64
CA THR A 402 27.92 -3.55 5.69
C THR A 402 26.71 -4.25 6.30
N TYR A 403 25.79 -4.70 5.46
CA TYR A 403 24.67 -5.53 5.91
C TYR A 403 25.12 -6.84 6.55
N GLY A 404 26.21 -7.46 6.07
CA GLY A 404 26.78 -8.68 6.64
C GLY A 404 27.46 -8.46 8.00
N ASP A 405 28.15 -7.32 8.21
CA ASP A 405 28.73 -6.97 9.52
C ASP A 405 27.63 -6.62 10.55
N PHE A 406 26.48 -6.11 10.11
CA PHE A 406 25.38 -5.68 11.00
C PHE A 406 24.34 -6.78 11.29
N TRP A 407 23.96 -7.57 10.28
CA TRP A 407 23.02 -8.71 10.40
C TRP A 407 23.63 -9.99 9.78
N PRO A 408 24.70 -10.57 10.36
CA PRO A 408 25.41 -11.73 9.79
C PRO A 408 24.60 -13.04 9.70
N ASN A 409 23.40 -13.09 10.29
CA ASN A 409 22.45 -14.19 10.12
C ASN A 409 21.51 -13.98 8.93
N ASP A 410 21.18 -12.72 8.64
CA ASP A 410 20.13 -12.31 7.70
C ASP A 410 20.73 -11.99 6.33
N PHE A 411 21.99 -11.54 6.26
CA PHE A 411 22.76 -11.32 5.02
C PHE A 411 24.14 -11.99 5.13
N PRO A 412 24.21 -13.33 5.12
CA PRO A 412 25.43 -14.06 5.49
C PRO A 412 26.47 -14.16 4.35
N VAL A 413 26.11 -13.89 3.10
CA VAL A 413 26.95 -14.12 1.90
C VAL A 413 26.68 -13.11 0.78
N GLY A 414 27.55 -13.11 -0.22
CA GLY A 414 27.32 -12.44 -1.51
C GLY A 414 27.47 -10.92 -1.46
N ALA A 415 27.14 -10.27 -2.59
CA ALA A 415 27.36 -8.84 -2.77
C ALA A 415 26.58 -7.98 -1.76
N ILE A 416 25.41 -8.45 -1.30
CA ILE A 416 24.62 -7.78 -0.27
C ILE A 416 25.34 -7.77 1.09
N ALA A 417 26.01 -8.87 1.47
CA ALA A 417 26.75 -8.93 2.73
C ALA A 417 27.93 -7.94 2.77
N ASP A 418 28.53 -7.62 1.61
CA ASP A 418 29.62 -6.66 1.44
C ASP A 418 29.13 -5.21 1.18
N ASP A 419 27.86 -5.01 0.81
CA ASP A 419 27.32 -3.68 0.49
C ASP A 419 27.19 -2.80 1.74
N HIS A 420 27.55 -1.52 1.60
CA HIS A 420 27.61 -0.58 2.71
C HIS A 420 26.30 0.20 2.82
N MET A 421 25.61 0.09 3.95
CA MET A 421 24.20 0.47 4.09
C MET A 421 23.81 1.94 3.79
N ALA A 422 24.73 2.82 3.41
CA ALA A 422 24.42 4.20 3.03
C ALA A 422 25.41 4.74 1.98
N ASN A 423 25.73 3.96 0.93
CA ASN A 423 26.71 4.35 -0.08
C ASN A 423 26.09 4.97 -1.36
N ASP A 424 25.19 4.26 -2.05
CA ASP A 424 24.53 4.67 -3.28
C ASP A 424 23.00 4.45 -3.25
N PRO A 425 22.18 5.51 -3.26
CA PRO A 425 20.71 5.40 -3.31
C PRO A 425 20.11 4.70 -4.53
N ASN A 426 20.93 4.29 -5.50
CA ASN A 426 20.52 3.41 -6.59
C ASN A 426 20.47 1.92 -6.17
N ASN A 427 21.00 1.55 -5.01
CA ASN A 427 20.78 0.24 -4.40
C ASN A 427 19.49 0.24 -3.55
N LEU A 428 18.94 -0.95 -3.28
CA LEU A 428 17.87 -1.14 -2.30
C LEU A 428 18.45 -1.52 -0.96
N ALA A 429 17.86 -1.02 0.12
CA ALA A 429 18.27 -1.46 1.45
C ALA A 429 17.94 -2.95 1.64
N ALA A 430 18.89 -3.74 2.13
CA ALA A 430 18.77 -5.19 2.14
C ALA A 430 17.56 -5.69 2.97
N PHE A 431 17.36 -5.09 4.15
CA PHE A 431 16.20 -5.35 5.02
C PHE A 431 14.85 -4.99 4.39
N SER A 432 14.81 -4.16 3.34
CA SER A 432 13.53 -3.67 2.80
C SER A 432 12.70 -4.84 2.33
N SER A 433 11.51 -5.01 2.91
CA SER A 433 10.58 -6.06 2.50
C SER A 433 10.30 -6.01 1.00
N ARG A 434 10.24 -7.19 0.38
CA ARG A 434 10.09 -7.42 -1.06
C ARG A 434 8.74 -8.04 -1.36
N GLY A 435 8.16 -7.70 -2.49
CA GLY A 435 6.97 -8.32 -3.03
C GLY A 435 7.23 -9.67 -3.71
N PRO A 436 6.25 -10.18 -4.48
CA PRO A 436 4.87 -9.67 -4.52
C PRO A 436 4.17 -9.86 -3.16
N THR A 437 2.90 -9.45 -3.07
CA THR A 437 1.99 -9.93 -2.00
C THR A 437 1.68 -11.41 -2.17
N VAL A 438 1.03 -12.02 -1.17
CA VAL A 438 0.56 -13.42 -1.26
C VAL A 438 -0.40 -13.59 -2.44
N GLU A 439 -1.26 -12.60 -2.69
CA GLU A 439 -2.20 -12.55 -3.82
C GLU A 439 -1.54 -12.14 -5.16
N GLY A 440 -0.21 -12.04 -5.22
CA GLY A 440 0.56 -11.78 -6.44
C GLY A 440 0.67 -10.31 -6.85
N ARG A 441 0.09 -9.38 -6.09
CA ARG A 441 0.11 -7.94 -6.37
C ARG A 441 1.48 -7.32 -6.15
N LEU A 442 1.87 -6.42 -7.05
CA LEU A 442 3.10 -5.65 -7.03
C LEU A 442 3.16 -4.73 -5.80
N LYS A 443 4.08 -5.02 -4.89
CA LYS A 443 4.40 -4.18 -3.71
C LYS A 443 5.91 -4.26 -3.43
N PRO A 444 6.56 -3.23 -2.84
CA PRO A 444 6.00 -1.91 -2.54
C PRO A 444 5.55 -1.17 -3.81
N ASP A 445 4.75 -0.12 -3.68
CA ASP A 445 4.36 0.68 -4.85
C ASP A 445 5.56 1.51 -5.35
N ILE A 446 6.35 2.03 -4.42
CA ILE A 446 7.50 2.90 -4.64
C ILE A 446 8.48 2.76 -3.48
N VAL A 447 9.71 3.27 -3.63
CA VAL A 447 10.68 3.36 -2.54
C VAL A 447 11.18 4.79 -2.31
N ALA A 448 11.65 5.03 -1.09
CA ALA A 448 12.41 6.22 -0.73
C ALA A 448 13.63 5.81 0.15
N PRO A 449 14.71 6.59 0.19
CA PRO A 449 15.88 6.26 1.01
C PRO A 449 15.58 6.04 2.50
N GLY A 450 15.94 4.84 2.99
CA GLY A 450 15.58 4.30 4.31
C GLY A 450 16.75 3.92 5.24
N THR A 451 18.00 4.17 4.85
CA THR A 451 19.15 4.17 5.77
C THR A 451 19.58 5.59 6.26
N ALA A 452 19.04 6.04 7.41
CA ALA A 452 19.41 7.22 8.22
C ALA A 452 19.08 8.69 7.78
N ILE A 453 17.90 9.28 8.15
CA ILE A 453 17.87 10.74 8.54
C ILE A 453 18.28 10.78 10.00
N LEU A 454 19.28 11.62 10.23
CA LEU A 454 19.28 12.68 11.24
C LEU A 454 17.93 13.41 11.40
N SER A 455 16.86 12.74 11.84
CA SER A 455 15.55 13.38 12.07
C SER A 455 15.41 13.83 13.52
N SER A 456 14.35 14.59 13.81
CA SER A 456 14.00 15.11 15.14
C SER A 456 14.05 14.00 16.19
N ARG A 457 14.73 14.26 17.30
CA ARG A 457 14.87 13.30 18.40
C ARG A 457 13.98 13.71 19.57
N SER A 458 13.17 12.77 20.06
CA SER A 458 12.43 12.93 21.32
C SER A 458 13.33 13.34 22.48
N ARG A 459 12.90 14.36 23.22
CA ARG A 459 13.47 14.78 24.51
C ARG A 459 13.27 13.73 25.62
N LYS A 460 12.33 12.79 25.46
CA LYS A 460 12.08 11.67 26.37
C LYS A 460 12.91 10.42 26.05
N LEU A 461 13.43 10.26 24.82
CA LEU A 461 14.35 9.17 24.46
C LEU A 461 15.65 9.25 25.30
N PRO A 462 15.92 8.30 26.22
CA PRO A 462 17.08 8.39 27.11
C PRO A 462 18.42 8.35 26.35
N ASN A 463 19.42 9.09 26.83
CA ASN A 463 20.75 9.13 26.19
C ASN A 463 21.44 7.75 26.06
N SER A 464 21.05 6.77 26.89
CA SER A 464 21.52 5.38 26.83
C SER A 464 20.83 4.52 25.76
N ARG A 465 19.69 4.98 25.21
CA ARG A 465 18.92 4.33 24.15
C ARG A 465 19.11 4.99 22.77
N ILE A 466 19.99 5.99 22.63
CA ILE A 466 20.30 6.58 21.31
C ILE A 466 20.94 5.50 20.43
N PRO A 467 20.36 5.15 19.27
CA PRO A 467 20.82 4.05 18.44
C PRO A 467 22.00 4.49 17.54
N ALA A 468 23.14 4.72 18.18
CA ALA A 468 24.40 5.17 17.58
C ALA A 468 25.03 4.17 16.58
N GLU A 469 24.47 2.96 16.52
CA GLU A 469 24.61 1.96 15.47
C GLU A 469 24.22 2.47 14.07
N TYR A 470 23.26 3.39 13.96
CA TYR A 470 22.84 3.97 12.68
C TYR A 470 23.49 5.33 12.38
N GLY A 471 24.28 5.85 13.31
CA GLY A 471 25.11 7.04 13.13
C GLY A 471 25.18 7.93 14.36
N LEU A 472 26.29 8.65 14.51
CA LEU A 472 26.52 9.64 15.57
C LEU A 472 26.10 11.03 15.07
N SER A 473 24.93 11.51 15.51
CA SER A 473 24.41 12.84 15.15
C SER A 473 25.25 13.99 15.71
N GLY A 474 25.86 13.80 16.89
CA GLY A 474 26.59 14.84 17.63
C GLY A 474 25.72 15.97 18.19
N ASP A 475 24.41 15.94 17.96
CA ASP A 475 23.42 16.90 18.45
C ASP A 475 22.40 16.18 19.34
N THR A 476 21.90 16.86 20.38
CA THR A 476 20.89 16.29 21.28
C THR A 476 19.48 16.33 20.69
N ARG A 477 19.25 17.16 19.67
CA ARG A 477 17.95 17.41 19.03
C ARG A 477 17.65 16.50 17.84
N PHE A 478 18.63 15.73 17.38
CA PHE A 478 18.52 14.88 16.20
C PHE A 478 19.21 13.53 16.42
N THR A 479 18.72 12.47 15.78
CA THR A 479 19.35 11.13 15.81
C THR A 479 19.28 10.45 14.46
N TYR A 480 20.22 9.54 14.18
CA TYR A 480 20.19 8.63 13.04
C TYR A 480 19.54 7.29 13.41
N LEU A 481 19.03 6.55 12.41
CA LEU A 481 18.17 5.35 12.56
C LEU A 481 17.96 4.66 11.17
N ALA A 482 17.75 3.33 10.99
CA ALA A 482 17.54 2.71 9.64
C ALA A 482 16.30 1.77 9.47
N GLY A 483 15.71 1.68 8.27
CA GLY A 483 14.56 0.81 7.90
C GLY A 483 13.61 1.36 6.80
N THR A 484 12.39 0.82 6.63
CA THR A 484 11.36 1.35 5.70
C THR A 484 10.42 2.40 6.31
N SER A 485 10.25 2.42 7.63
CA SER A 485 9.26 3.27 8.31
C SER A 485 9.62 4.76 8.42
N MET A 486 10.79 5.22 7.98
CA MET A 486 10.99 6.63 7.64
C MET A 486 11.24 6.92 6.14
N ALA A 487 11.38 5.91 5.29
CA ALA A 487 11.10 6.04 3.85
C ALA A 487 9.62 6.45 3.65
N CYS A 488 8.71 5.83 4.41
CA CYS A 488 7.26 6.12 4.35
C CYS A 488 6.86 7.61 4.61
N PRO A 489 7.19 8.24 5.76
CA PRO A 489 6.87 9.64 6.06
C PRO A 489 7.53 10.66 5.12
N LEU A 490 8.66 10.35 4.49
CA LEU A 490 9.21 11.20 3.42
C LEU A 490 8.24 11.26 2.24
N VAL A 491 7.68 10.12 1.84
CA VAL A 491 6.64 10.04 0.80
C VAL A 491 5.32 10.66 1.29
N ALA A 492 5.01 10.62 2.58
CA ALA A 492 3.89 11.35 3.15
C ALA A 492 4.08 12.87 3.04
N GLY A 493 5.29 13.38 3.31
CA GLY A 493 5.66 14.76 3.02
C GLY A 493 5.57 15.07 1.52
N SER A 494 6.00 14.16 0.64
CA SER A 494 5.81 14.30 -0.81
C SER A 494 4.33 14.40 -1.19
N CYS A 495 3.45 13.63 -0.54
CA CYS A 495 2.01 13.74 -0.74
C CYS A 495 1.48 15.12 -0.32
N ALA A 496 1.96 15.69 0.79
CA ALA A 496 1.58 17.04 1.20
C ALA A 496 2.03 18.09 0.16
N VAL A 497 3.30 18.09 -0.25
CA VAL A 497 3.82 18.99 -1.30
C VAL A 497 3.04 18.85 -2.62
N LEU A 498 2.65 17.63 -3.01
CA LEU A 498 1.81 17.41 -4.19
C LEU A 498 0.36 17.91 -4.02
N ARG A 499 -0.24 17.81 -2.82
CA ARG A 499 -1.60 18.35 -2.56
C ARG A 499 -1.63 19.87 -2.59
N GLU A 500 -0.64 20.52 -1.99
CA GLU A 500 -0.42 21.97 -2.05
C GLU A 500 -0.25 22.41 -3.52
N TRP A 501 0.70 21.82 -4.26
CA TRP A 501 0.90 22.11 -5.68
C TRP A 501 -0.40 21.99 -6.49
N LEU A 502 -1.16 20.89 -6.32
CA LEU A 502 -2.44 20.68 -7.01
C LEU A 502 -3.50 21.72 -6.61
N ALA A 503 -3.55 22.13 -5.34
CA ALA A 503 -4.50 23.15 -4.87
C ALA A 503 -4.19 24.54 -5.44
N GLU A 504 -2.91 24.91 -5.50
CA GLU A 504 -2.44 26.18 -6.06
C GLU A 504 -2.55 26.24 -7.59
N ASN A 505 -2.21 25.15 -8.29
CA ASN A 505 -2.08 25.10 -9.74
C ASN A 505 -3.32 24.54 -10.44
N GLY A 506 -4.50 24.75 -9.83
CA GLY A 506 -5.77 24.60 -10.53
C GLY A 506 -6.28 23.17 -10.70
N TYR A 507 -6.14 22.31 -9.67
CA TYR A 507 -6.98 21.12 -9.59
C TYR A 507 -8.46 21.53 -9.63
N HIS A 508 -9.18 21.08 -10.66
CA HIS A 508 -10.47 21.64 -11.07
C HIS A 508 -11.55 20.57 -11.30
N ASP A 509 -11.55 19.48 -10.53
CA ASP A 509 -12.68 18.55 -10.57
C ASP A 509 -13.93 19.12 -9.87
N LYS A 510 -14.65 19.92 -10.64
CA LYS A 510 -16.05 20.31 -10.39
C LYS A 510 -17.02 19.51 -11.27
N LYS A 511 -16.56 18.41 -11.87
CA LYS A 511 -17.35 17.63 -12.83
C LYS A 511 -18.02 16.44 -12.15
N ASP A 512 -17.25 15.67 -11.39
CA ASP A 512 -17.70 14.41 -10.78
C ASP A 512 -17.78 14.50 -9.23
N GLY A 513 -17.67 15.71 -8.68
CA GLY A 513 -17.94 16.05 -7.27
C GLY A 513 -16.72 16.04 -6.35
N VAL A 514 -15.53 15.76 -6.88
CA VAL A 514 -14.31 15.56 -6.10
C VAL A 514 -13.59 16.90 -5.84
N VAL A 515 -14.00 17.60 -4.79
CA VAL A 515 -13.50 18.97 -4.46
C VAL A 515 -12.05 19.00 -3.93
N GLN A 516 -11.35 17.86 -3.85
CA GLN A 516 -10.01 17.72 -3.28
C GLN A 516 -9.19 16.65 -4.04
N PRO A 517 -7.87 16.84 -4.25
CA PRO A 517 -7.02 15.83 -4.88
C PRO A 517 -7.14 14.43 -4.26
N THR A 518 -7.31 13.41 -5.09
CA THR A 518 -7.49 12.03 -4.62
C THR A 518 -6.18 11.35 -4.20
N GLY A 519 -6.26 10.41 -3.26
CA GLY A 519 -5.14 9.52 -2.92
C GLY A 519 -4.63 8.75 -4.14
N ALA A 520 -5.53 8.33 -5.03
CA ALA A 520 -5.19 7.72 -6.32
C ALA A 520 -4.37 8.66 -7.23
N LEU A 521 -4.72 9.95 -7.33
CA LEU A 521 -3.97 10.92 -8.12
C LEU A 521 -2.57 11.19 -7.54
N LEU A 522 -2.46 11.34 -6.22
CA LEU A 522 -1.17 11.51 -5.54
C LEU A 522 -0.26 10.29 -5.76
N LYS A 523 -0.82 9.08 -5.65
CA LYS A 523 -0.14 7.82 -5.96
C LYS A 523 0.27 7.74 -7.44
N ALA A 524 -0.59 8.17 -8.37
CA ALA A 524 -0.28 8.17 -9.80
C ALA A 524 0.84 9.16 -10.18
N LEU A 525 0.85 10.35 -9.56
CA LEU A 525 1.90 11.36 -9.74
C LEU A 525 3.25 10.86 -9.24
N LEU A 526 3.29 10.25 -8.05
CA LEU A 526 4.50 9.64 -7.48
C LEU A 526 5.03 8.50 -8.35
N VAL A 527 4.16 7.60 -8.81
CA VAL A 527 4.52 6.46 -9.68
C VAL A 527 4.97 6.90 -11.08
N ASN A 528 4.36 7.96 -11.64
CA ASN A 528 4.78 8.53 -12.92
C ASN A 528 6.08 9.34 -12.80
N GLY A 529 6.29 10.05 -11.69
CA GLY A 529 7.54 10.73 -11.37
C GLY A 529 8.70 9.79 -11.03
N ALA A 530 8.42 8.60 -10.49
CA ALA A 530 9.45 7.67 -9.99
C ALA A 530 10.51 7.28 -11.03
N VAL A 531 11.76 7.20 -10.56
CA VAL A 531 12.94 6.83 -11.34
C VAL A 531 13.31 5.38 -11.04
N SER A 532 13.66 4.60 -12.06
CA SER A 532 14.11 3.21 -11.88
C SER A 532 15.25 3.10 -10.86
N ILE A 533 15.24 2.01 -10.11
CA ILE A 533 16.39 1.54 -9.35
C ILE A 533 16.89 0.30 -10.09
N ASP A 534 18.14 0.38 -10.55
CA ASP A 534 18.82 -0.62 -11.38
C ASP A 534 20.11 -1.14 -10.67
N GLY A 535 20.15 -1.04 -9.34
CA GLY A 535 21.36 -1.26 -8.52
C GLY A 535 21.89 -2.69 -8.48
N GLU A 536 23.13 -2.84 -7.99
CA GLU A 536 23.96 -4.05 -8.12
C GLU A 536 23.41 -5.31 -7.42
N HIS A 537 22.37 -5.15 -6.60
CA HIS A 537 21.77 -6.21 -5.77
C HIS A 537 20.32 -6.55 -6.17
N LEU A 538 19.90 -6.10 -7.36
CA LEU A 538 18.70 -6.63 -8.01
C LEU A 538 19.05 -7.87 -8.85
N PRO A 539 18.11 -8.82 -9.04
CA PRO A 539 18.29 -9.91 -9.98
C PRO A 539 18.64 -9.39 -11.38
N PRO A 540 19.54 -10.05 -12.14
CA PRO A 540 20.04 -9.56 -13.44
C PRO A 540 18.98 -9.50 -14.56
N THR A 541 17.71 -9.77 -14.24
CA THR A 541 16.55 -9.50 -15.08
C THR A 541 15.48 -8.78 -14.27
N LYS A 542 15.38 -7.45 -14.41
CA LYS A 542 14.14 -6.63 -14.39
C LYS A 542 14.50 -5.15 -14.61
N GLY A 543 13.53 -4.37 -15.07
CA GLY A 543 13.54 -2.91 -14.98
C GLY A 543 12.45 -2.45 -14.02
N SER A 544 11.92 -1.24 -14.19
CA SER A 544 10.68 -0.81 -13.54
C SER A 544 9.44 -1.14 -14.42
N PRO A 545 8.33 -1.64 -13.84
CA PRO A 545 8.14 -2.06 -12.45
C PRO A 545 8.77 -3.41 -12.10
N ASN A 546 9.08 -3.60 -10.81
CA ASN A 546 9.48 -4.89 -10.23
C ASN A 546 9.11 -5.01 -8.74
N ASP A 547 9.04 -6.24 -8.25
CA ASP A 547 8.60 -6.56 -6.89
C ASP A 547 9.64 -6.24 -5.79
N HIS A 548 10.76 -5.59 -6.10
CA HIS A 548 11.72 -5.13 -5.09
C HIS A 548 11.68 -3.61 -4.90
N SER A 549 11.68 -2.83 -5.99
CA SER A 549 11.64 -1.36 -5.96
C SER A 549 10.28 -0.75 -6.36
N GLY A 550 9.28 -1.59 -6.63
CA GLY A 550 7.97 -1.14 -7.11
C GLY A 550 8.06 -0.52 -8.49
N PHE A 551 7.47 0.66 -8.65
CA PHE A 551 7.67 1.52 -9.82
C PHE A 551 8.95 2.38 -9.77
N GLY A 552 9.74 2.27 -8.69
CA GLY A 552 11.04 2.91 -8.54
C GLY A 552 11.15 3.86 -7.34
N ARG A 553 12.24 4.61 -7.29
CA ARG A 553 12.51 5.63 -6.26
C ARG A 553 11.69 6.88 -6.54
N VAL A 554 11.08 7.47 -5.51
CA VAL A 554 10.38 8.76 -5.64
C VAL A 554 11.33 9.86 -6.08
N ASP A 555 10.93 10.57 -7.13
CA ASP A 555 11.45 11.89 -7.50
C ASP A 555 10.29 12.88 -7.41
N LEU A 556 10.29 13.74 -6.38
CA LEU A 556 9.21 14.70 -6.13
C LEU A 556 9.21 15.84 -7.17
N ALA A 557 10.40 16.27 -7.60
CA ALA A 557 10.52 17.27 -8.67
C ALA A 557 10.11 16.69 -10.04
N GLY A 558 10.25 15.38 -10.23
CA GLY A 558 9.69 14.62 -11.35
C GLY A 558 8.20 14.31 -11.20
N SER A 559 7.65 14.25 -9.98
CA SER A 559 6.23 13.96 -9.72
C SER A 559 5.30 15.15 -10.00
N ILE A 560 5.85 16.36 -10.07
CA ILE A 560 5.13 17.58 -10.49
C ILE A 560 5.18 17.75 -12.00
N ILE A 561 4.10 18.31 -12.58
CA ILE A 561 4.02 18.77 -13.96
C ILE A 561 4.05 20.31 -13.94
N ARG A 562 5.08 20.90 -14.54
CA ARG A 562 5.27 22.36 -14.54
C ARG A 562 4.44 23.03 -15.65
N PRO A 563 4.15 24.34 -15.57
CA PRO A 563 3.42 25.06 -16.62
C PRO A 563 4.05 24.94 -18.02
N GLU A 564 5.38 24.95 -18.10
CA GLU A 564 6.16 24.73 -19.33
C GLU A 564 6.17 23.27 -19.82
N GLU A 565 5.68 22.32 -19.00
CA GLU A 565 5.55 20.91 -19.35
C GLU A 565 4.14 20.53 -19.84
N HIS A 566 3.14 21.44 -19.85
CA HIS A 566 1.74 21.06 -20.17
C HIS A 566 1.52 20.43 -21.57
N ASP A 567 2.34 20.79 -22.57
CA ASP A 567 2.31 20.15 -23.90
C ASP A 567 2.98 18.75 -23.92
N LEU A 568 3.73 18.43 -22.86
CA LEU A 568 4.54 17.22 -22.70
C LEU A 568 4.05 16.30 -21.58
N ALA A 569 3.23 16.78 -20.66
CA ALA A 569 2.71 16.01 -19.55
C ALA A 569 1.36 16.56 -19.06
N ASN A 570 0.46 15.67 -18.68
CA ASN A 570 -0.80 16.06 -18.05
C ASN A 570 -1.31 14.96 -17.11
N PHE A 571 -2.21 15.32 -16.21
CA PHE A 571 -2.89 14.41 -15.29
C PHE A 571 -4.41 14.58 -15.40
N GLY A 572 -5.16 13.63 -14.84
CA GLY A 572 -6.61 13.72 -14.75
C GLY A 572 -7.21 12.69 -13.81
N VAL A 573 -8.51 12.83 -13.62
CA VAL A 573 -9.38 11.87 -12.93
C VAL A 573 -10.59 11.57 -13.81
N GLY A 574 -11.28 10.47 -13.52
CA GLY A 574 -12.51 10.09 -14.19
C GLY A 574 -13.18 8.92 -13.49
N VAL A 575 -14.33 8.47 -14.01
CA VAL A 575 -15.12 7.39 -13.43
C VAL A 575 -15.54 6.41 -14.54
N MET A 576 -15.12 5.16 -14.42
CA MET A 576 -15.56 4.07 -15.31
C MET A 576 -16.87 3.49 -14.77
N GLY A 577 -17.98 3.63 -15.50
CA GLY A 577 -19.26 3.05 -15.14
C GLY A 577 -19.40 1.61 -15.62
N ASP A 578 -20.26 0.82 -14.97
CA ASP A 578 -20.49 -0.57 -15.38
C ASP A 578 -21.26 -0.73 -16.72
N GLY A 579 -21.79 0.37 -17.26
CA GLY A 579 -22.31 0.43 -18.63
C GLY A 579 -21.23 0.67 -19.69
N ASP A 580 -19.99 0.99 -19.30
CA ASP A 580 -18.94 1.38 -20.24
C ASP A 580 -18.29 0.13 -20.86
N THR A 581 -18.83 -0.27 -22.02
CA THR A 581 -18.36 -1.41 -22.82
C THR A 581 -17.35 -1.03 -23.91
N SER A 582 -17.14 0.27 -24.14
CA SER A 582 -16.20 0.80 -25.14
C SER A 582 -14.96 1.43 -24.47
N PRO A 583 -13.79 1.45 -25.13
CA PRO A 583 -12.60 2.09 -24.56
C PRO A 583 -12.83 3.58 -24.28
N MET A 584 -12.62 3.99 -23.02
CA MET A 584 -12.73 5.38 -22.60
C MET A 584 -11.47 6.14 -23.01
N HIS A 585 -11.60 7.07 -23.95
CA HIS A 585 -10.48 7.92 -24.40
C HIS A 585 -10.06 8.92 -23.31
N LEU A 586 -8.74 9.07 -23.09
CA LEU A 586 -8.17 10.03 -22.13
C LEU A 586 -7.37 11.16 -22.79
N ALA A 587 -6.57 10.85 -23.81
CA ALA A 587 -5.74 11.81 -24.54
C ALA A 587 -5.24 11.26 -25.89
N ASP A 588 -5.00 12.14 -26.85
CA ASP A 588 -4.13 11.88 -28.01
C ASP A 588 -2.82 12.65 -27.85
N ILE A 589 -1.71 11.94 -27.66
CA ILE A 589 -0.38 12.51 -27.44
C ILE A 589 0.43 12.43 -28.73
N ARG A 590 1.12 13.52 -29.08
CA ARG A 590 2.00 13.55 -30.25
C ARG A 590 3.37 14.14 -29.91
N PRO A 591 4.49 13.49 -30.28
CA PRO A 591 5.82 14.07 -30.18
C PRO A 591 5.93 15.45 -30.87
N PRO A 592 6.46 16.47 -30.19
CA PRO A 592 6.73 17.77 -30.80
C PRO A 592 7.70 17.68 -31.97
N LEU A 593 7.39 18.39 -33.07
CA LEU A 593 8.20 18.45 -34.29
C LEU A 593 9.42 19.40 -34.14
N VAL A 594 10.27 19.10 -33.17
CA VAL A 594 11.54 19.83 -32.94
C VAL A 594 12.60 19.28 -33.89
N HIS A 595 13.17 20.16 -34.72
CA HIS A 595 14.36 19.86 -35.51
C HIS A 595 15.59 20.29 -34.70
N LEU A 596 16.56 19.38 -34.50
CA LEU A 596 17.83 19.74 -33.88
C LEU A 596 18.76 20.47 -34.89
N PRO A 597 19.79 21.22 -34.43
CA PRO A 597 20.67 22.02 -35.31
C PRO A 597 21.50 21.19 -36.30
N ASP A 598 21.67 19.91 -36.02
CA ASP A 598 22.34 18.87 -36.83
C ASP A 598 21.38 18.14 -37.80
N GLY A 599 20.07 18.34 -37.64
CA GLY A 599 19.02 17.63 -38.38
C GLY A 599 18.49 16.36 -37.71
N GLU A 600 18.95 16.01 -36.51
CA GLU A 600 18.39 14.86 -35.78
C GLU A 600 16.96 15.12 -35.31
N ILE A 601 16.16 14.05 -35.30
CA ILE A 601 14.82 14.03 -34.69
C ILE A 601 14.98 13.45 -33.27
N PRO A 602 14.65 14.20 -32.20
CA PRO A 602 14.78 13.69 -30.85
C PRO A 602 13.84 12.50 -30.63
N SER A 603 14.35 11.44 -30.01
CA SER A 603 13.50 10.36 -29.51
C SER A 603 12.69 10.83 -28.31
N TYR A 604 11.52 10.22 -28.12
CA TYR A 604 10.66 10.45 -26.96
C TYR A 604 10.18 9.12 -26.37
N THR A 605 10.11 9.07 -25.05
CA THR A 605 9.57 7.96 -24.28
C THR A 605 8.30 8.42 -23.56
N LEU A 606 7.16 7.82 -23.91
CA LEU A 606 5.90 8.06 -23.24
C LEU A 606 5.81 7.18 -21.98
N LYS A 607 5.64 7.79 -20.81
CA LYS A 607 5.35 7.12 -19.53
C LYS A 607 3.91 7.46 -19.11
N VAL A 608 3.02 6.49 -19.16
CA VAL A 608 1.60 6.61 -18.73
C VAL A 608 1.39 5.79 -17.47
N THR A 609 0.59 6.31 -16.54
CA THR A 609 0.24 5.65 -15.28
C THR A 609 -1.25 5.79 -15.02
N LEU A 610 -1.88 4.68 -14.64
CA LEU A 610 -3.26 4.58 -14.16
C LEU A 610 -3.20 4.11 -12.70
N VAL A 611 -3.98 4.73 -11.83
CA VAL A 611 -4.22 4.29 -10.44
C VAL A 611 -5.71 4.40 -10.14
N TYR A 612 -6.24 3.44 -9.41
CA TYR A 612 -7.58 3.53 -8.85
C TYR A 612 -7.61 2.96 -7.44
N SER A 613 -8.44 3.55 -6.58
CA SER A 613 -8.79 2.97 -5.28
C SER A 613 -9.89 1.95 -5.52
N ASP A 614 -9.55 0.66 -5.44
CA ASP A 614 -10.45 -0.47 -5.68
C ASP A 614 -11.42 -0.69 -4.50
N ALA A 615 -12.51 -1.42 -4.71
CA ALA A 615 -13.39 -1.82 -3.62
C ALA A 615 -12.67 -2.80 -2.65
N PRO A 616 -13.01 -2.83 -1.35
CA PRO A 616 -12.40 -3.75 -0.38
C PRO A 616 -12.58 -5.23 -0.79
N GLY A 617 -11.63 -6.08 -0.39
CA GLY A 617 -11.60 -7.51 -0.71
C GLY A 617 -10.20 -7.96 -1.16
N ALA A 618 -9.84 -9.22 -0.93
CA ALA A 618 -8.45 -9.68 -1.04
C ALA A 618 -7.90 -9.65 -2.48
N LYS A 619 -8.78 -9.88 -3.45
CA LYS A 619 -8.48 -9.79 -4.88
C LYS A 619 -8.88 -8.45 -5.48
N LEU A 620 -8.40 -8.18 -6.69
CA LEU A 620 -8.81 -7.02 -7.49
C LEU A 620 -10.30 -7.16 -7.87
N GLN A 621 -11.14 -6.33 -7.26
CA GLN A 621 -12.60 -6.40 -7.37
C GLN A 621 -13.05 -5.81 -8.70
N ASN A 622 -12.71 -4.53 -8.91
CA ASN A 622 -12.86 -3.82 -10.17
C ASN A 622 -11.54 -3.93 -10.96
N SER A 623 -11.58 -4.43 -12.19
CA SER A 623 -10.43 -4.43 -13.11
C SER A 623 -10.72 -3.50 -14.30
N ILE A 624 -9.98 -2.39 -14.33
CA ILE A 624 -9.95 -1.43 -15.44
C ILE A 624 -8.50 -1.33 -15.93
N ASN A 625 -8.31 -1.45 -17.24
CA ASN A 625 -7.01 -1.65 -17.88
C ASN A 625 -6.54 -0.46 -18.69
N LEU A 626 -5.27 -0.08 -18.53
CA LEU A 626 -4.61 1.00 -19.24
C LEU A 626 -4.15 0.54 -20.62
N VAL A 627 -4.55 1.23 -21.68
CA VAL A 627 -4.13 0.94 -23.06
C VAL A 627 -3.63 2.19 -23.77
N ALA A 628 -2.42 2.11 -24.31
CA ALA A 628 -1.87 3.08 -25.26
C ALA A 628 -1.87 2.45 -26.67
N THR A 629 -2.34 3.16 -27.69
CA THR A 629 -2.43 2.67 -29.08
C THR A 629 -1.70 3.60 -30.05
N MET A 630 -0.80 3.05 -30.87
CA MET A 630 -0.08 3.78 -31.93
C MET A 630 -0.23 3.04 -33.26
N GLY A 631 -1.09 3.55 -34.15
CA GLY A 631 -1.44 2.89 -35.40
C GLY A 631 -2.26 1.61 -35.16
N GLU A 632 -1.70 0.47 -35.57
CA GLU A 632 -2.29 -0.87 -35.40
C GLU A 632 -1.66 -1.69 -34.25
N LEU A 633 -0.72 -1.09 -33.51
CA LEU A 633 -0.13 -1.67 -32.31
C LEU A 633 -0.63 -0.97 -31.05
N GLU A 634 -0.72 -1.71 -29.96
CA GLU A 634 -1.00 -1.17 -28.63
C GLU A 634 -0.10 -1.79 -27.54
N ARG A 635 0.00 -1.10 -26.41
CA ARG A 635 0.60 -1.61 -25.16
C ARG A 635 -0.44 -1.57 -24.05
N HIS A 636 -0.33 -2.50 -23.12
CA HIS A 636 -1.17 -2.59 -21.92
C HIS A 636 -0.32 -2.37 -20.66
N GLY A 637 -0.94 -1.98 -19.55
CA GLY A 637 -0.23 -1.72 -18.30
C GLY A 637 0.57 -2.92 -17.80
N ASN A 638 1.74 -2.64 -17.23
CA ASN A 638 2.65 -3.59 -16.58
C ASN A 638 3.21 -4.72 -17.50
N GLN A 639 2.87 -4.75 -18.80
CA GLN A 639 3.37 -5.72 -19.78
C GLN A 639 4.79 -5.42 -20.32
N GLY A 640 5.48 -4.43 -19.74
CA GLY A 640 6.81 -4.00 -20.18
C GLY A 640 6.83 -3.55 -21.66
N PRO A 641 7.84 -3.96 -22.45
CA PRO A 641 7.97 -3.54 -23.84
C PRO A 641 7.11 -4.32 -24.84
N LYS A 642 6.23 -5.23 -24.39
CA LYS A 642 5.44 -6.10 -25.25
C LYS A 642 4.35 -5.31 -25.98
N ASN A 643 4.31 -5.45 -27.31
CA ASN A 643 3.26 -4.88 -28.16
C ASN A 643 2.17 -5.94 -28.43
N TYR A 644 0.94 -5.49 -28.53
CA TYR A 644 -0.25 -6.26 -28.91
C TYR A 644 -0.87 -5.70 -30.19
N GLN A 645 -1.75 -6.47 -30.83
CA GLN A 645 -2.59 -5.96 -31.91
C GLN A 645 -3.68 -5.04 -31.36
N LYS A 646 -4.05 -4.02 -32.13
CA LYS A 646 -5.13 -3.07 -31.80
C LYS A 646 -6.43 -3.79 -31.42
N SER A 647 -7.03 -3.37 -30.31
CA SER A 647 -8.23 -3.97 -29.70
C SER A 647 -8.02 -5.36 -29.08
N SER A 648 -6.79 -5.72 -28.70
CA SER A 648 -6.51 -6.95 -27.95
C SER A 648 -7.21 -6.94 -26.58
N ARG A 649 -7.55 -8.14 -26.11
CA ARG A 649 -7.88 -8.43 -24.70
C ARG A 649 -6.84 -9.34 -24.02
N ASP A 650 -5.96 -9.98 -24.81
CA ASP A 650 -4.83 -10.73 -24.28
C ASP A 650 -3.83 -9.75 -23.66
N GLY A 651 -3.35 -10.06 -22.45
CA GLY A 651 -2.26 -9.29 -21.82
C GLY A 651 -2.68 -8.18 -20.87
N PHE A 652 -3.96 -8.12 -20.48
CA PHE A 652 -4.44 -7.22 -19.44
C PHE A 652 -3.90 -7.58 -18.03
N ASP A 653 -3.71 -6.57 -17.19
CA ASP A 653 -3.46 -6.75 -15.76
C ASP A 653 -4.80 -6.96 -15.04
N SER A 654 -4.87 -8.04 -14.26
CA SER A 654 -6.05 -8.49 -13.51
C SER A 654 -5.78 -8.58 -12.00
N ILE A 655 -4.61 -8.08 -11.59
CA ILE A 655 -4.05 -8.25 -10.25
C ILE A 655 -3.85 -6.87 -9.61
N ASN A 656 -3.30 -5.91 -10.35
CA ASN A 656 -2.86 -4.63 -9.81
C ASN A 656 -3.86 -3.48 -10.07
N ASN A 657 -4.14 -2.67 -9.05
CA ASN A 657 -4.87 -1.40 -9.17
C ASN A 657 -3.95 -0.21 -9.52
N VAL A 658 -2.73 -0.51 -9.98
CA VAL A 658 -1.73 0.43 -10.49
C VAL A 658 -1.14 -0.16 -11.76
N GLU A 659 -1.27 0.56 -12.88
CA GLU A 659 -0.78 0.14 -14.18
C GLU A 659 0.13 1.21 -14.79
N GLN A 660 1.28 0.80 -15.31
CA GLN A 660 2.20 1.68 -16.02
C GLN A 660 2.54 1.16 -17.42
N ILE A 661 2.50 2.05 -18.41
CA ILE A 661 3.07 1.83 -19.75
C ILE A 661 4.30 2.73 -19.89
N VAL A 662 5.44 2.13 -20.20
CA VAL A 662 6.61 2.83 -20.74
C VAL A 662 6.72 2.47 -22.23
N TRP A 663 6.61 3.46 -23.11
CA TRP A 663 6.75 3.30 -24.56
C TRP A 663 7.90 4.18 -25.06
N GLU A 664 9.06 3.56 -25.28
CA GLU A 664 10.23 4.23 -25.86
C GLU A 664 10.07 4.47 -27.37
N ASN A 665 10.76 5.50 -27.87
CA ASN A 665 10.87 5.80 -29.31
C ASN A 665 9.50 6.00 -30.00
N VAL A 666 8.61 6.75 -29.34
CA VAL A 666 7.32 7.15 -29.92
C VAL A 666 7.57 8.09 -31.10
N THR A 667 7.02 7.74 -32.26
CA THR A 667 7.15 8.49 -33.53
C THR A 667 5.83 8.97 -34.12
N GLY A 668 4.71 8.37 -33.70
CA GLY A 668 3.35 8.71 -34.15
C GLY A 668 2.53 9.43 -33.08
N THR A 669 1.24 9.64 -33.37
CA THR A 669 0.26 9.97 -32.33
C THR A 669 -0.08 8.69 -31.55
N VAL A 670 -0.15 8.79 -30.24
CA VAL A 670 -0.54 7.71 -29.32
C VAL A 670 -1.83 8.09 -28.62
N THR A 671 -2.88 7.31 -28.84
CA THR A 671 -4.14 7.44 -28.11
C THR A 671 -4.03 6.68 -26.79
N ILE A 672 -4.28 7.34 -25.66
CA ILE A 672 -4.47 6.70 -24.36
C ILE A 672 -5.97 6.42 -24.16
N SER A 673 -6.28 5.21 -23.70
CA SER A 673 -7.63 4.83 -23.28
C SER A 673 -7.60 3.89 -22.07
N ILE A 674 -8.73 3.78 -21.36
CA ILE A 674 -8.98 2.73 -20.36
C ILE A 674 -10.05 1.77 -20.89
N ARG A 675 -9.93 0.48 -20.60
CA ARG A 675 -10.93 -0.55 -20.92
C ARG A 675 -11.43 -1.24 -19.65
N ARG A 676 -12.75 -1.40 -19.50
CA ARG A 676 -13.35 -2.20 -18.41
C ARG A 676 -13.19 -3.69 -18.73
N SER A 677 -12.62 -4.45 -17.79
CA SER A 677 -12.53 -5.92 -17.84
C SER A 677 -13.56 -6.56 -16.92
N ARG A 678 -13.66 -6.06 -15.68
CA ARG A 678 -14.67 -6.42 -14.66
C ARG A 678 -14.96 -5.20 -13.80
N LEU A 679 -16.20 -5.03 -13.36
CA LEU A 679 -16.50 -4.33 -12.09
C LEU A 679 -17.33 -5.27 -11.22
N THR A 680 -17.15 -5.24 -9.90
CA THR A 680 -18.17 -5.75 -8.97
C THR A 680 -19.13 -4.62 -8.59
N THR A 681 -18.62 -3.40 -8.52
CA THR A 681 -19.36 -2.17 -8.21
C THR A 681 -20.07 -1.56 -9.43
N SER A 682 -20.91 -0.54 -9.22
CA SER A 682 -21.57 0.20 -10.29
C SER A 682 -20.65 1.18 -11.04
N GLN A 683 -19.55 1.61 -10.40
CA GLN A 683 -18.62 2.59 -10.93
C GLN A 683 -17.24 2.50 -10.24
N GLN A 684 -16.15 2.72 -10.98
CA GLN A 684 -14.78 2.79 -10.46
C GLN A 684 -14.17 4.16 -10.78
N PRO A 685 -14.00 5.05 -9.78
CA PRO A 685 -13.19 6.27 -9.91
C PRO A 685 -11.72 5.94 -10.13
N PHE A 686 -11.02 6.71 -10.97
CA PHE A 686 -9.61 6.52 -11.27
C PHE A 686 -8.87 7.85 -11.43
N ALA A 687 -7.55 7.79 -11.35
CA ALA A 687 -6.63 8.86 -11.70
C ALA A 687 -5.61 8.38 -12.72
N TYR A 688 -5.15 9.30 -13.58
CA TYR A 688 -4.12 9.01 -14.56
C TYR A 688 -3.12 10.16 -14.68
N VAL A 689 -1.90 9.82 -15.06
CA VAL A 689 -0.81 10.76 -15.36
C VAL A 689 -0.07 10.26 -16.60
N TRP A 690 0.28 11.17 -17.51
CA TRP A 690 1.17 10.88 -18.62
C TRP A 690 2.27 11.93 -18.73
N ARG A 691 3.48 11.51 -19.13
CA ARG A 691 4.58 12.38 -19.56
C ARG A 691 5.26 11.80 -20.79
N LEU A 692 5.58 12.66 -21.74
CA LEU A 692 6.43 12.41 -22.89
C LEU A 692 7.85 12.91 -22.59
N ILE A 693 8.71 12.01 -22.12
CA ILE A 693 10.09 12.29 -21.74
C ILE A 693 10.94 12.38 -23.01
N ARG A 694 11.64 13.50 -23.22
CA ARG A 694 12.59 13.64 -24.33
C ARG A 694 13.87 12.86 -24.04
N GLY A 695 14.30 12.01 -24.97
CA GLY A 695 15.60 11.36 -24.89
C GLY A 695 16.74 12.36 -25.11
N THR A 696 17.78 12.29 -24.27
CA THR A 696 19.10 12.81 -24.61
C THR A 696 19.70 11.92 -25.70
N SER A 697 20.32 12.51 -26.73
CA SER A 697 21.02 11.75 -27.76
C SER A 697 22.14 10.91 -27.14
N ARG A 698 22.36 9.70 -27.68
CA ARG A 698 23.46 8.83 -27.24
C ARG A 698 24.78 9.44 -27.69
N GLN A 699 25.68 9.72 -26.74
CA GLN A 699 27.12 9.86 -26.97
C GLN A 699 27.83 8.59 -26.50
#